data_AF-A0A3R7RGS2-F1
#
_entry.id   AF-A0A3R7RGS2-F1
#
_cell.length_a   1.000
_cell.length_b   1.000
_cell.length_c   1.000
_cell.angle_alpha   90.00
_cell.angle_beta   90.00
_cell.angle_gamma   90.00
#
_symmetry.space_group_name_H-M   'P 1'
#
loop_
_entity.id
_entity.type
_entity.pdbx_description
1 polymer ?
#
loop_
_entity_poly.entity_id
_entity_poly.type
_entity_poly.pdbx_seq_one_letter_code
_entity_poly.pdbx_strand_id
1 'polypeptide(L)'
;MRRQITAVLFTLFALSGAHGQATFGTASDPITGAMLERWFSEMDLSQPQRQAVDQLHAVYLEEFEDVRGDEIEDVAGRGGIFGAIFGGGDVNAMFRDIDQLRDEIEDVDENFIEQIRPLLSANQVPTLDRVAARRDRVRRAGGPLALLRFANPAGLADLSALVPVSRLSDPTVGPILNEYETELADRFERLERAAKTAFNTFADTMADLRESTDDRRAMFQEMQTVMADASLPVVRQATSISGLHREALPQLESALGQDAGDELRAGWLDACYQEVAREENRVRRRFLSALQLSDLDAETRSLVEATWADWREQLRSAARPMLDAVDATRAEASLMSFGRGRGGGGIPDTLEEKQEEIAERAIEELTMLIGEARYEKINGRNQKADGRRRGGPRMQAPEPKATLRVKAGPTPMTLLFDMAIPAEGPDGFLAGPMGLTALVDGIRFVRPVADEDTFNTVRTFHESYQLDWNAEVTEELKQIVETRATQWNWDRERGLEGPSASEIGELSDGRRTLAEVQSRLDNDLFDLLNAVVVETDEERTRFAVLRGIRNRQRLAARGLTASGTDRILSGLDLPKANPSDAIAMLVVRQPESAAVAEATFGEELTNTFQRRWESKLEAVDAGQRAIANVLTEVGDPADRRVWESIGSALNEVSRTKVSDLREYDETVREQNEDIIRSVTKSMAPEAAESLRRDLAKLTRPEVWIDKDSPESALLRASSLKDLSPGVREQVADLLETWRNVWSPTSLEMSDAMDRHESEGPAEGRSGWVRRMEQQRELDTIRFRRTEANQRALRGLRDLLTPMQLSEVGVLVSEG
;
A
#
# COMPACT_ATOMS: atom_id res chain seq x y z
N MET A 1 -18.85 -6.09 21.21
CA MET A 1 -17.57 -5.57 21.73
C MET A 1 -16.36 -5.94 20.88
N ARG A 2 -15.79 -7.16 20.91
CA ARG A 2 -14.58 -7.51 20.11
C ARG A 2 -14.69 -7.11 18.63
N ARG A 3 -15.79 -7.41 17.95
CA ARG A 3 -16.02 -7.09 16.52
C ARG A 3 -16.15 -5.59 16.19
N GLN A 4 -16.58 -4.75 17.13
CA GLN A 4 -16.73 -3.30 16.92
C GLN A 4 -15.39 -2.58 17.08
N ILE A 5 -14.55 -3.04 18.01
CA ILE A 5 -13.18 -2.54 18.19
C ILE A 5 -12.33 -2.89 16.95
N THR A 6 -12.48 -4.08 16.38
CA THR A 6 -11.77 -4.49 15.14
C THR A 6 -12.15 -3.66 13.90
N ALA A 7 -13.41 -3.20 13.81
CA ALA A 7 -13.87 -2.40 12.68
C ALA A 7 -13.35 -0.96 12.71
N VAL A 8 -13.32 -0.33 13.89
CA VAL A 8 -12.71 1.01 14.08
C VAL A 8 -11.20 0.96 13.85
N LEU A 9 -10.55 -0.12 14.30
CA LEU A 9 -9.12 -0.36 14.04
C LEU A 9 -8.82 -0.38 12.53
N PHE A 10 -9.66 -1.01 11.71
CA PHE A 10 -9.43 -1.16 10.27
C PHE A 10 -9.64 0.15 9.47
N THR A 11 -10.55 1.03 9.90
CA THR A 11 -10.74 2.36 9.28
C THR A 11 -9.62 3.33 9.60
N LEU A 12 -9.02 3.23 10.80
CA LEU A 12 -7.85 4.03 11.20
C LEU A 12 -6.62 3.74 10.33
N PHE A 13 -6.45 2.48 9.88
CA PHE A 13 -5.35 2.08 8.98
C PHE A 13 -5.54 2.50 7.52
N ALA A 14 -6.75 2.85 7.08
CA ALA A 14 -7.08 3.11 5.68
C ALA A 14 -7.08 4.60 5.30
N LEU A 15 -6.98 5.51 6.27
CA LEU A 15 -7.07 6.97 6.08
C LEU A 15 -5.72 7.70 6.11
N SER A 16 -4.60 7.00 6.31
CA SER A 16 -3.26 7.55 6.13
C SER A 16 -2.94 7.69 4.63
N GLY A 17 -3.52 8.72 4.00
CA GLY A 17 -2.87 9.33 2.84
C GLY A 17 -1.45 9.74 3.22
N ALA A 18 -0.51 9.73 2.27
CA ALA A 18 0.90 10.02 2.47
C ALA A 18 1.12 11.41 3.12
N HIS A 19 1.04 11.48 4.44
CA HIS A 19 1.40 12.56 5.35
C HIS A 19 2.18 11.84 6.46
N GLY A 20 3.42 12.27 6.65
CA GLY A 20 4.48 11.47 7.24
C GLY A 20 4.21 11.03 8.68
N GLN A 21 4.67 9.80 8.97
CA GLN A 21 5.10 9.39 10.30
C GLN A 21 4.06 9.20 11.43
N ALA A 22 2.87 8.67 11.12
CA ALA A 22 1.85 8.14 12.05
C ALA A 22 2.02 8.48 13.55
N THR A 23 1.90 9.77 13.86
CA THR A 23 1.63 10.22 15.22
C THR A 23 0.20 9.85 15.63
N PHE A 24 -0.62 9.25 14.76
CA PHE A 24 -2.08 9.14 14.93
C PHE A 24 -2.72 10.50 15.25
N GLY A 25 -2.05 11.57 14.77
CA GLY A 25 -2.37 12.94 15.08
C GLY A 25 -2.11 13.35 16.53
N THR A 26 -1.38 12.59 17.35
CA THR A 26 -0.99 13.02 18.71
C THR A 26 0.00 14.18 18.71
N ALA A 27 0.72 14.37 17.61
CA ALA A 27 1.62 15.49 17.37
C ALA A 27 1.54 15.91 15.90
N SER A 28 1.93 17.14 15.61
CA SER A 28 1.94 17.69 14.25
C SER A 28 3.10 17.09 13.46
N ASP A 29 2.87 16.76 12.18
CA ASP A 29 3.92 16.24 11.29
C ASP A 29 4.95 17.35 10.97
N PRO A 30 6.21 17.06 10.60
CA PRO A 30 7.17 18.08 10.21
C PRO A 30 6.73 18.83 8.93
N ILE A 31 7.33 20.00 8.67
CA ILE A 31 7.26 20.65 7.36
C ILE A 31 7.90 19.70 6.35
N THR A 32 7.06 19.08 5.52
CA THR A 32 7.52 18.08 4.53
C THR A 32 8.15 18.76 3.32
N GLY A 33 8.95 18.03 2.57
CA GLY A 33 9.51 18.51 1.31
C GLY A 33 8.46 18.91 0.27
N ALA A 34 7.27 18.29 0.30
CA ALA A 34 6.15 18.68 -0.54
C ALA A 34 5.52 20.02 -0.10
N MET A 35 5.43 20.26 1.21
CA MET A 35 5.01 21.57 1.74
C MET A 35 6.03 22.65 1.39
N LEU A 36 7.32 22.34 1.51
CA LEU A 36 8.40 23.28 1.20
C LEU A 36 8.40 23.68 -0.29
N GLU A 37 8.19 22.72 -1.20
CA GLU A 37 8.09 23.00 -2.64
C GLU A 37 6.93 23.95 -2.96
N ARG A 38 5.81 23.79 -2.25
CA ARG A 38 4.71 24.73 -2.36
C ARG A 38 5.11 26.12 -1.86
N TRP A 39 5.81 26.21 -0.74
CA TRP A 39 6.29 27.50 -0.22
C TRP A 39 7.23 28.19 -1.20
N PHE A 40 8.11 27.44 -1.87
CA PHE A 40 9.00 27.97 -2.91
C PHE A 40 8.22 28.62 -4.06
N SER A 41 7.09 28.01 -4.41
CA SER A 41 6.21 28.49 -5.46
C SER A 41 5.38 29.69 -5.01
N GLU A 42 4.82 29.67 -3.79
CA GLU A 42 4.04 30.78 -3.23
C GLU A 42 4.89 32.04 -3.01
N MET A 43 6.14 31.87 -2.54
CA MET A 43 7.08 32.98 -2.32
C MET A 43 7.86 33.38 -3.57
N ASP A 44 7.66 32.70 -4.70
CA ASP A 44 8.42 32.90 -5.94
C ASP A 44 9.94 32.97 -5.68
N LEU A 45 10.47 31.95 -4.99
CA LEU A 45 11.89 31.93 -4.63
C LEU A 45 12.77 31.75 -5.86
N SER A 46 13.84 32.53 -5.95
CA SER A 46 14.91 32.30 -6.92
C SER A 46 15.67 31.01 -6.63
N GLN A 47 16.31 30.43 -7.64
CA GLN A 47 17.09 29.19 -7.48
C GLN A 47 18.13 29.26 -6.33
N PRO A 48 18.92 30.34 -6.14
CA PRO A 48 19.84 30.43 -5.00
C PRO A 48 19.12 30.45 -3.64
N GLN A 49 17.94 31.08 -3.57
CA GLN A 49 17.13 31.09 -2.35
C GLN A 49 16.59 29.68 -2.04
N ARG A 50 16.08 28.95 -3.06
CA ARG A 50 15.59 27.57 -2.91
C ARG A 50 16.67 26.65 -2.37
N GLN A 51 17.87 26.69 -2.96
CA GLN A 51 19.01 25.88 -2.51
C GLN A 51 19.42 26.18 -1.07
N ALA A 52 19.43 27.45 -0.67
CA ALA A 52 19.73 27.84 0.70
C ALA A 52 18.66 27.33 1.68
N VAL A 53 17.37 27.48 1.33
CA VAL A 53 16.27 26.99 2.18
C VAL A 53 16.24 25.46 2.25
N ASP A 54 16.54 24.73 1.18
CA ASP A 54 16.64 23.27 1.18
C ASP A 54 17.77 22.76 2.11
N GLN A 55 18.88 23.50 2.24
CA GLN A 55 19.93 23.18 3.21
C GLN A 55 19.46 23.40 4.64
N LEU A 56 18.78 24.51 4.92
CA LEU A 56 18.18 24.78 6.24
C LEU A 56 17.11 23.73 6.58
N HIS A 57 16.36 23.26 5.58
CA HIS A 57 15.32 22.25 5.76
C HIS A 57 15.90 20.89 6.16
N ALA A 58 17.08 20.53 5.66
CA ALA A 58 17.76 19.32 6.11
C ALA A 58 18.12 19.39 7.61
N VAL A 59 18.61 20.54 8.09
CA VAL A 59 18.89 20.77 9.51
C VAL A 59 17.59 20.75 10.34
N TYR A 60 16.54 21.41 9.85
CA TYR A 60 15.21 21.37 10.48
C TYR A 60 14.70 19.94 10.66
N LEU A 61 14.88 19.06 9.68
CA LEU A 61 14.43 17.66 9.81
C LEU A 61 15.23 16.88 10.86
N GLU A 62 16.53 17.18 11.03
CA GLU A 62 17.36 16.59 12.10
C GLU A 62 16.91 17.11 13.47
N GLU A 63 16.73 18.42 13.63
CA GLU A 63 16.21 19.04 14.87
C GLU A 63 14.81 18.50 15.24
N PHE A 64 13.95 18.29 14.23
CA PHE A 64 12.62 17.72 14.43
C PHE A 64 12.66 16.24 14.82
N GLU A 65 13.62 15.47 14.29
CA GLU A 65 13.82 14.06 14.65
C GLU A 65 14.25 13.91 16.12
N ASP A 66 15.10 14.81 16.61
CA ASP A 66 15.54 14.84 18.01
C ASP A 66 14.37 15.10 18.99
N VAL A 67 13.54 16.13 18.73
CA VAL A 67 12.32 16.42 19.53
C VAL A 67 11.33 15.23 19.51
N ARG A 68 11.31 14.49 18.41
CA ARG A 68 10.44 13.34 18.24
C ARG A 68 10.95 12.08 18.94
N GLY A 69 12.25 11.82 18.94
CA GLY A 69 12.85 10.60 19.46
C GLY A 69 12.64 10.40 20.97
N ASP A 70 12.61 11.49 21.74
CA ASP A 70 12.56 11.41 23.21
C ASP A 70 11.13 11.45 23.79
N GLU A 71 10.20 12.25 23.23
CA GLU A 71 8.89 12.49 23.87
C GLU A 71 7.70 11.81 23.16
N ILE A 72 7.73 11.70 21.83
CA ILE A 72 6.67 11.01 21.07
C ILE A 72 6.74 9.50 21.34
N GLU A 73 7.93 8.91 21.42
CA GLU A 73 8.09 7.50 21.77
C GLU A 73 7.51 7.19 23.16
N ASP A 74 7.65 8.12 24.10
CA ASP A 74 7.20 7.97 25.48
C ASP A 74 5.67 8.10 25.62
N VAL A 75 5.08 9.14 25.03
CA VAL A 75 3.61 9.35 25.01
C VAL A 75 2.92 8.23 24.25
N ALA A 76 3.51 7.85 23.12
CA ALA A 76 2.86 6.98 22.17
C ALA A 76 3.16 5.50 22.49
N GLY A 77 4.26 5.17 23.18
CA GLY A 77 4.56 3.87 23.81
C GLY A 77 3.68 3.57 25.03
N ARG A 78 3.17 4.59 25.72
CA ARG A 78 2.05 4.43 26.68
C ARG A 78 0.69 4.19 26.01
N GLY A 79 0.68 4.21 24.68
CA GLY A 79 -0.49 4.05 23.85
C GLY A 79 -1.20 5.37 23.52
N GLY A 80 -0.58 6.54 23.66
CA GLY A 80 -1.21 7.83 23.30
C GLY A 80 -2.60 8.03 23.91
N ILE A 81 -3.43 8.86 23.27
CA ILE A 81 -4.75 9.27 23.78
C ILE A 81 -5.64 8.05 24.10
N PHE A 82 -5.68 7.07 23.20
CA PHE A 82 -6.49 5.86 23.42
C PHE A 82 -5.95 4.96 24.55
N GLY A 83 -4.63 4.89 24.73
CA GLY A 83 -3.99 4.13 25.81
C GLY A 83 -4.21 4.73 27.19
N ALA A 84 -4.25 6.05 27.32
CA ALA A 84 -4.57 6.73 28.57
C ALA A 84 -6.06 6.60 28.92
N ILE A 85 -6.95 6.82 27.94
CA ILE A 85 -8.41 6.75 28.10
C ILE A 85 -8.85 5.33 28.47
N PHE A 86 -8.44 4.32 27.69
CA PHE A 86 -8.93 2.95 27.84
C PHE A 86 -8.02 2.02 28.66
N GLY A 87 -6.76 2.39 28.85
CA GLY A 87 -5.77 1.54 29.51
C GLY A 87 -5.57 1.78 31.00
N GLY A 88 -6.13 2.84 31.59
CA GLY A 88 -5.89 3.13 33.01
C GLY A 88 -4.71 4.07 33.29
N GLY A 89 -4.15 4.73 32.26
CA GLY A 89 -3.07 5.71 32.43
C GLY A 89 -3.56 7.04 33.02
N ASP A 90 -2.63 7.89 33.46
CA ASP A 90 -2.92 9.27 33.86
C ASP A 90 -3.17 10.13 32.61
N VAL A 91 -4.45 10.43 32.39
CA VAL A 91 -4.92 11.20 31.23
C VAL A 91 -4.45 12.66 31.31
N ASN A 92 -4.35 13.22 32.53
CA ASN A 92 -3.93 14.60 32.76
C ASN A 92 -2.43 14.77 32.50
N ALA A 93 -1.60 13.81 32.91
CA ALA A 93 -0.18 13.82 32.57
C ALA A 93 0.04 13.75 31.05
N MET A 94 -0.65 12.84 30.36
CA MET A 94 -0.50 12.68 28.91
C MET A 94 -0.90 13.93 28.10
N PHE A 95 -1.93 14.66 28.50
CA PHE A 95 -2.28 15.92 27.81
C PHE A 95 -1.25 17.02 28.04
N ARG A 96 -0.59 17.07 29.21
CA ARG A 96 0.53 17.98 29.44
C ARG A 96 1.73 17.61 28.59
N ASP A 97 2.06 16.33 28.49
CA ASP A 97 3.15 15.84 27.65
C ASP A 97 2.89 16.20 26.16
N ILE A 98 1.65 16.08 25.69
CA ILE A 98 1.27 16.51 24.32
C ILE A 98 1.35 18.03 24.13
N ASP A 99 0.94 18.82 25.12
CA ASP A 99 1.06 20.28 25.06
C ASP A 99 2.52 20.72 25.04
N GLN A 100 3.39 20.13 25.89
CA GLN A 100 4.82 20.40 25.89
C GLN A 100 5.45 20.08 24.54
N LEU A 101 5.20 18.88 24.02
CA LEU A 101 5.71 18.46 22.71
C LEU A 101 5.28 19.41 21.58
N ARG A 102 4.05 19.96 21.65
CA ARG A 102 3.58 20.91 20.64
C ARG A 102 4.30 22.26 20.73
N ASP A 103 4.67 22.68 21.94
CA ASP A 103 5.45 23.90 22.16
C ASP A 103 6.90 23.69 21.67
N GLU A 104 7.49 22.52 21.90
CA GLU A 104 8.83 22.18 21.35
C GLU A 104 8.82 22.13 19.81
N ILE A 105 7.77 21.57 19.19
CA ILE A 105 7.58 21.61 17.73
C ILE A 105 7.41 23.05 17.23
N GLU A 106 6.75 23.92 18.00
CA GLU A 106 6.62 25.34 17.67
C GLU A 106 7.98 26.01 17.62
N ASP A 107 8.82 25.78 18.62
CA ASP A 107 10.16 26.35 18.69
C ASP A 107 11.02 25.93 17.49
N VAL A 108 10.96 24.66 17.07
CA VAL A 108 11.68 24.16 15.89
C VAL A 108 11.14 24.77 14.59
N ASP A 109 9.82 24.86 14.44
CA ASP A 109 9.19 25.51 13.27
C ASP A 109 9.55 27.00 13.20
N GLU A 110 9.48 27.73 14.32
CA GLU A 110 9.81 29.16 14.41
C GLU A 110 11.30 29.41 14.13
N ASN A 111 12.19 28.59 14.68
CA ASN A 111 13.63 28.66 14.41
C ASN A 111 13.91 28.55 12.90
N PHE A 112 13.30 27.55 12.24
CA PHE A 112 13.44 27.38 10.79
C PHE A 112 12.90 28.58 10.00
N ILE A 113 11.72 29.10 10.36
CA ILE A 113 11.11 30.27 9.69
C ILE A 113 11.99 31.52 9.85
N GLU A 114 12.55 31.76 11.04
CA GLU A 114 13.44 32.89 11.30
C GLU A 114 14.79 32.76 10.56
N GLN A 115 15.29 31.54 10.34
CA GLN A 115 16.47 31.31 9.50
C GLN A 115 16.20 31.58 8.00
N ILE A 116 14.98 31.36 7.52
CA ILE A 116 14.57 31.67 6.14
C ILE A 116 14.40 33.17 5.92
N ARG A 117 13.79 33.88 6.88
CA ARG A 117 13.44 35.32 6.78
C ARG A 117 14.54 36.22 6.20
N PRO A 118 15.83 36.14 6.59
CA PRO A 118 16.89 37.00 6.04
C PRO A 118 17.28 36.68 4.58
N LEU A 119 16.88 35.52 4.05
CA LEU A 119 17.11 35.14 2.65
C LEU A 119 16.09 35.78 1.69
N LEU A 120 15.01 36.37 2.22
CA LEU A 120 13.87 36.85 1.45
C LEU A 120 13.93 38.36 1.18
N SER A 121 13.35 38.77 0.06
CA SER A 121 13.14 40.18 -0.25
C SER A 121 11.94 40.76 0.50
N ALA A 122 11.84 42.09 0.59
CA ALA A 122 10.73 42.78 1.26
C ALA A 122 9.33 42.42 0.70
N ASN A 123 9.24 42.00 -0.56
CA ASN A 123 7.99 41.57 -1.17
C ASN A 123 7.63 40.10 -0.87
N GLN A 124 8.61 39.29 -0.45
CA GLN A 124 8.43 37.86 -0.14
C GLN A 124 8.10 37.63 1.34
N VAL A 125 8.57 38.51 2.24
CA VAL A 125 8.32 38.42 3.69
C VAL A 125 6.83 38.31 4.05
N PRO A 126 5.90 39.10 3.48
CA PRO A 126 4.47 38.95 3.79
C PRO A 126 3.91 37.57 3.42
N THR A 127 4.43 36.95 2.36
CA THR A 127 4.03 35.59 1.98
C THR A 127 4.61 34.56 2.93
N LEU A 128 5.85 34.75 3.41
CA LEU A 128 6.43 33.92 4.48
C LEU A 128 5.55 33.93 5.73
N ASP A 129 5.12 35.11 6.18
CA ASP A 129 4.26 35.24 7.36
C ASP A 129 2.91 34.53 7.15
N ARG A 130 2.37 34.57 5.94
CA ARG A 130 1.13 33.87 5.58
C ARG A 130 1.29 32.34 5.58
N VAL A 131 2.38 31.80 5.04
CA VAL A 131 2.63 30.34 5.05
C VAL A 131 2.96 29.85 6.46
N ALA A 132 3.65 30.67 7.27
CA ALA A 132 3.90 30.40 8.69
C ALA A 132 2.58 30.33 9.48
N ALA A 133 1.67 31.29 9.27
CA ALA A 133 0.34 31.27 9.90
C ALA A 133 -0.48 30.04 9.46
N ARG A 134 -0.34 29.58 8.20
CA ARG A 134 -0.96 28.33 7.74
C ARG A 134 -0.37 27.11 8.44
N ARG A 135 0.96 27.04 8.58
CA ARG A 135 1.65 25.97 9.31
C ARG A 135 1.18 25.89 10.75
N ASP A 136 1.08 27.03 11.41
CA ASP A 136 0.57 27.15 12.78
C ASP A 136 -0.87 26.61 12.91
N ARG A 137 -1.78 26.91 11.96
CA ARG A 137 -3.13 26.30 11.95
C ARG A 137 -3.09 24.78 11.78
N VAL A 138 -2.23 24.25 10.91
CA VAL A 138 -2.03 22.79 10.74
C VAL A 138 -1.53 22.17 12.04
N ARG A 139 -0.60 22.84 12.73
CA ARG A 139 -0.07 22.40 14.02
C ARG A 139 -1.17 22.34 15.08
N ARG A 140 -1.97 23.42 15.22
CA ARG A 140 -3.12 23.49 16.12
C ARG A 140 -4.20 22.45 15.81
N ALA A 141 -4.36 22.05 14.55
CA ALA A 141 -5.27 20.97 14.15
C ALA A 141 -4.77 19.55 14.51
N GLY A 142 -3.57 19.42 15.08
CA GLY A 142 -2.99 18.18 15.60
C GLY A 142 -3.38 17.89 17.06
N GLY A 143 -2.64 16.98 17.70
CA GLY A 143 -2.86 16.58 19.07
C GLY A 143 -4.25 15.97 19.35
N PRO A 144 -4.91 16.36 20.46
CA PRO A 144 -6.22 15.84 20.82
C PRO A 144 -7.33 16.16 19.80
N LEU A 145 -7.16 17.22 19.01
CA LEU A 145 -8.08 17.60 17.95
C LEU A 145 -8.05 16.64 16.77
N ALA A 146 -7.00 15.84 16.57
CA ALA A 146 -6.95 14.87 15.49
C ALA A 146 -8.11 13.85 15.53
N LEU A 147 -8.69 13.61 16.72
CA LEU A 147 -9.89 12.78 16.87
C LEU A 147 -11.11 13.35 16.12
N LEU A 148 -11.17 14.67 15.92
CA LEU A 148 -12.22 15.29 15.12
C LEU A 148 -12.12 14.92 13.64
N ARG A 149 -10.98 14.46 13.12
CA ARG A 149 -10.90 14.01 11.71
C ARG A 149 -11.89 12.87 11.42
N PHE A 150 -12.24 12.07 12.43
CA PHE A 150 -13.21 10.98 12.30
C PHE A 150 -14.67 11.42 12.43
N ALA A 151 -14.92 12.54 13.12
CA ALA A 151 -16.26 13.02 13.41
C ALA A 151 -16.68 14.18 12.49
N ASN A 152 -15.78 15.13 12.25
CA ASN A 152 -15.96 16.29 11.38
C ASN A 152 -14.62 16.72 10.75
N PRO A 153 -14.18 16.07 9.65
CA PRO A 153 -12.93 16.42 8.97
C PRO A 153 -12.94 17.85 8.41
N ALA A 154 -14.11 18.36 8.01
CA ALA A 154 -14.28 19.74 7.55
C ALA A 154 -13.97 20.78 8.63
N GLY A 155 -14.12 20.44 9.92
CA GLY A 155 -13.81 21.33 11.03
C GLY A 155 -12.31 21.52 11.32
N LEU A 156 -11.45 20.81 10.60
CA LEU A 156 -9.98 20.88 10.72
C LEU A 156 -9.29 21.26 9.41
N ALA A 157 -10.05 21.54 8.35
CA ALA A 157 -9.50 21.82 7.04
C ALA A 157 -9.07 23.29 6.92
N ASP A 158 -8.21 23.55 5.94
CA ASP A 158 -7.85 24.90 5.53
C ASP A 158 -8.03 25.03 4.02
N LEU A 159 -9.05 25.79 3.61
CA LEU A 159 -9.38 26.02 2.20
C LEU A 159 -8.30 26.83 1.49
N SER A 160 -7.57 27.70 2.20
CA SER A 160 -6.45 28.45 1.62
C SER A 160 -5.34 27.53 1.14
N ALA A 161 -5.16 26.39 1.83
CA ALA A 161 -4.23 25.35 1.45
C ALA A 161 -4.70 24.56 0.22
N LEU A 162 -5.85 24.83 -0.37
CA LEU A 162 -6.33 24.17 -1.59
C LEU A 162 -6.35 25.10 -2.80
N VAL A 163 -6.09 26.40 -2.60
CA VAL A 163 -6.03 27.38 -3.69
C VAL A 163 -4.79 27.16 -4.55
N PRO A 164 -4.92 27.11 -5.90
CA PRO A 164 -3.77 27.02 -6.81
C PRO A 164 -2.80 28.19 -6.66
N VAL A 165 -1.51 27.91 -6.71
CA VAL A 165 -0.46 28.90 -6.43
C VAL A 165 -0.45 30.00 -7.50
N SER A 166 -0.64 29.67 -8.77
CA SER A 166 -0.74 30.65 -9.87
C SER A 166 -1.80 31.73 -9.68
N ARG A 167 -2.81 31.45 -8.86
CA ARG A 167 -3.95 32.35 -8.65
C ARG A 167 -3.82 33.19 -7.38
N LEU A 168 -2.80 32.96 -6.55
CA LEU A 168 -2.59 33.74 -5.33
C LEU A 168 -2.18 35.20 -5.62
N SER A 169 -1.59 35.46 -6.79
CA SER A 169 -1.27 36.82 -7.25
C SER A 169 -2.47 37.59 -7.83
N ASP A 170 -3.63 36.94 -7.99
CA ASP A 170 -4.83 37.60 -8.50
C ASP A 170 -5.35 38.61 -7.46
N PRO A 171 -5.50 39.90 -7.82
CA PRO A 171 -5.94 40.93 -6.89
C PRO A 171 -7.36 40.72 -6.34
N THR A 172 -8.18 39.88 -6.99
CA THR A 172 -9.54 39.53 -6.53
C THR A 172 -9.55 38.42 -5.47
N VAL A 173 -8.52 37.56 -5.46
CA VAL A 173 -8.42 36.40 -4.55
C VAL A 173 -7.83 36.80 -3.20
N GLY A 174 -6.82 37.69 -3.19
CA GLY A 174 -6.11 38.11 -1.98
C GLY A 174 -7.00 38.64 -0.85
N PRO A 175 -7.94 39.58 -1.10
CA PRO A 175 -8.83 40.10 -0.05
C PRO A 175 -9.73 39.02 0.57
N ILE A 176 -10.29 38.11 -0.24
CA ILE A 176 -11.15 37.02 0.22
C ILE A 176 -10.36 36.08 1.13
N LEU A 177 -9.13 35.72 0.71
CA LEU A 177 -8.29 34.84 1.51
C LEU A 177 -7.82 35.49 2.81
N ASN A 178 -7.50 36.79 2.82
CA ASN A 178 -7.11 37.47 4.05
C ASN A 178 -8.23 37.51 5.09
N GLU A 179 -9.46 37.80 4.67
CA GLU A 179 -10.64 37.78 5.55
C GLU A 179 -10.89 36.37 6.07
N TYR A 180 -10.91 35.38 5.17
CA TYR A 180 -11.09 33.97 5.52
C TYR A 180 -10.01 33.46 6.48
N GLU A 181 -8.73 33.71 6.21
CA GLU A 181 -7.61 33.20 7.02
C GLU A 181 -7.58 33.84 8.42
N THR A 182 -7.92 35.13 8.52
CA THR A 182 -8.04 35.83 9.80
C THR A 182 -9.14 35.22 10.65
N GLU A 183 -10.32 35.00 10.07
CA GLU A 183 -11.44 34.40 10.79
C GLU A 183 -11.20 32.92 11.12
N LEU A 184 -10.54 32.20 10.20
CA LEU A 184 -10.17 30.80 10.40
C LEU A 184 -9.20 30.65 11.59
N ALA A 185 -8.19 31.52 11.71
CA ALA A 185 -7.25 31.49 12.83
C ALA A 185 -7.95 31.68 14.19
N ASP A 186 -8.86 32.65 14.29
CA ASP A 186 -9.66 32.90 15.49
C ASP A 186 -10.62 31.73 15.82
N ARG A 187 -11.24 31.11 14.79
CA ARG A 187 -12.06 29.90 14.98
C ARG A 187 -11.23 28.69 15.43
N PHE A 188 -10.00 28.51 14.93
CA PHE A 188 -9.09 27.45 15.39
C PHE A 188 -8.65 27.66 16.84
N GLU A 189 -8.33 28.89 17.25
CA GLU A 189 -7.97 29.21 18.64
C GLU A 189 -9.14 28.88 19.59
N ARG A 190 -10.37 29.21 19.20
CA ARG A 190 -11.58 28.82 19.96
C ARG A 190 -11.78 27.31 20.00
N LEU A 191 -11.58 26.62 18.89
CA LEU A 191 -11.69 25.16 18.81
C LEU A 191 -10.70 24.48 19.75
N GLU A 192 -9.44 24.92 19.73
CA GLU A 192 -8.39 24.41 20.61
C GLU A 192 -8.73 24.62 22.08
N ARG A 193 -9.15 25.84 22.45
CA ARG A 193 -9.58 26.16 23.83
C ARG A 193 -10.75 25.29 24.28
N ALA A 194 -11.73 25.09 23.40
CA ALA A 194 -12.87 24.21 23.67
C ALA A 194 -12.42 22.76 23.87
N ALA A 195 -11.51 22.26 23.04
CA ALA A 195 -10.96 20.92 23.16
C ALA A 195 -10.17 20.73 24.46
N LYS A 196 -9.25 21.65 24.79
CA LYS A 196 -8.51 21.60 26.06
C LYS A 196 -9.45 21.54 27.26
N THR A 197 -10.51 22.35 27.26
CA THR A 197 -11.53 22.33 28.32
C THR A 197 -12.27 21.00 28.38
N ALA A 198 -12.68 20.46 27.21
CA ALA A 198 -13.38 19.19 27.12
C ALA A 198 -12.53 18.02 27.61
N PHE A 199 -11.26 17.99 27.23
CA PHE A 199 -10.32 16.95 27.60
C PHE A 199 -9.93 17.00 29.09
N ASN A 200 -9.72 18.18 29.66
CA ASN A 200 -9.50 18.32 31.11
C ASN A 200 -10.74 17.87 31.90
N THR A 201 -11.94 18.32 31.49
CA THR A 201 -13.20 17.88 32.11
C THR A 201 -13.33 16.36 32.07
N PHE A 202 -12.97 15.76 30.93
CA PHE A 202 -12.97 14.31 30.78
C PHE A 202 -11.97 13.62 31.70
N ALA A 203 -10.74 14.13 31.75
CA ALA A 203 -9.67 13.55 32.56
C ALA A 203 -9.99 13.58 34.06
N ASP A 204 -10.48 14.72 34.56
CA ASP A 204 -10.88 14.88 35.96
C ASP A 204 -12.02 13.93 36.32
N THR A 205 -13.05 13.86 35.47
CA THR A 205 -14.19 12.94 35.71
C THR A 205 -13.75 11.47 35.68
N MET A 206 -12.78 11.11 34.83
CA MET A 206 -12.24 9.76 34.78
C MET A 206 -11.42 9.41 36.02
N ALA A 207 -10.71 10.37 36.62
CA ALA A 207 -10.03 10.18 37.89
C ALA A 207 -11.05 9.90 39.01
N ASP A 208 -12.08 10.75 39.11
CA ASP A 208 -13.14 10.62 40.12
C ASP A 208 -13.92 9.30 39.98
N LEU A 209 -14.22 8.87 38.76
CA LEU A 209 -14.92 7.61 38.48
C LEU A 209 -14.07 6.39 38.86
N ARG A 210 -12.76 6.43 38.64
CA ARG A 210 -11.84 5.35 39.03
C ARG A 210 -11.69 5.22 40.54
N GLU A 211 -11.81 6.32 41.28
CA GLU A 211 -11.79 6.31 42.74
C GLU A 211 -13.13 5.86 43.35
N SER A 212 -14.24 6.08 42.64
CA SER A 212 -15.59 5.90 43.19
C SER A 212 -16.29 4.57 42.81
N THR A 213 -15.85 3.84 41.77
CA THR A 213 -16.46 2.57 41.41
C THR A 213 -15.52 1.56 40.73
N ASP A 214 -15.62 0.29 41.13
CA ASP A 214 -14.92 -0.83 40.47
C ASP A 214 -15.74 -1.43 39.29
N ASP A 215 -16.99 -1.01 39.10
CA ASP A 215 -17.84 -1.49 38.00
C ASP A 215 -17.46 -0.84 36.68
N ARG A 216 -16.66 -1.56 35.89
CA ARG A 216 -16.20 -1.14 34.57
C ARG A 216 -17.33 -0.82 33.59
N ARG A 217 -18.52 -1.41 33.73
CA ARG A 217 -19.65 -1.17 32.82
C ARG A 217 -20.34 0.16 33.15
N ALA A 218 -20.55 0.45 34.43
CA ALA A 218 -21.08 1.73 34.88
C ALA A 218 -20.11 2.87 34.57
N MET A 219 -18.82 2.67 34.86
CA MET A 219 -17.75 3.62 34.50
C MET A 219 -17.75 3.94 33.00
N PHE A 220 -17.91 2.93 32.14
CA PHE A 220 -17.94 3.13 30.69
C PHE A 220 -19.17 3.90 30.20
N GLN A 221 -20.34 3.69 30.83
CA GLN A 221 -21.56 4.44 30.49
C GLN A 221 -21.45 5.90 30.92
N GLU A 222 -20.96 6.16 32.13
CA GLU A 222 -20.75 7.52 32.63
C GLU A 222 -19.69 8.26 31.79
N MET A 223 -18.60 7.56 31.44
CA MET A 223 -17.57 8.05 30.54
C MET A 223 -18.14 8.49 29.18
N GLN A 224 -19.06 7.72 28.59
CA GLN A 224 -19.70 8.07 27.32
C GLN A 224 -20.57 9.33 27.45
N THR A 225 -21.33 9.46 28.54
CA THR A 225 -22.18 10.63 28.80
C THR A 225 -21.35 11.89 28.98
N VAL A 226 -20.32 11.84 29.84
CA VAL A 226 -19.45 12.97 30.13
C VAL A 226 -18.68 13.42 28.89
N MET A 227 -18.17 12.48 28.08
CA MET A 227 -17.56 12.81 26.79
C MET A 227 -18.55 13.43 25.82
N ALA A 228 -19.77 12.91 25.74
CA ALA A 228 -20.79 13.47 24.86
C ALA A 228 -21.03 14.95 25.20
N ASP A 229 -21.24 15.26 26.47
CA ASP A 229 -21.49 16.62 26.94
C ASP A 229 -20.26 17.52 26.81
N ALA A 230 -19.09 17.04 27.22
CA ALA A 230 -17.83 17.78 27.11
C ALA A 230 -17.45 18.04 25.64
N SER A 231 -17.83 17.16 24.71
CA SER A 231 -17.54 17.31 23.28
C SER A 231 -18.44 18.32 22.57
N LEU A 232 -19.60 18.70 23.12
CA LEU A 232 -20.55 19.60 22.45
C LEU A 232 -19.94 20.97 22.07
N PRO A 233 -19.19 21.67 22.95
CA PRO A 233 -18.53 22.92 22.57
C PRO A 233 -17.50 22.73 21.46
N VAL A 234 -16.77 21.61 21.46
CA VAL A 234 -15.78 21.27 20.42
C VAL A 234 -16.48 21.09 19.07
N VAL A 235 -17.55 20.29 19.04
CA VAL A 235 -18.33 20.03 17.82
C VAL A 235 -18.94 21.32 17.28
N ARG A 236 -19.46 22.21 18.14
CA ARG A 236 -19.97 23.52 17.72
C ARG A 236 -18.89 24.38 17.05
N GLN A 237 -17.68 24.43 17.60
CA GLN A 237 -16.58 25.17 16.98
C GLN A 237 -16.14 24.52 15.65
N ALA A 238 -16.08 23.19 15.60
CA ALA A 238 -15.78 22.46 14.37
C ALA A 238 -16.84 22.72 13.28
N THR A 239 -18.14 22.69 13.61
CA THR A 239 -19.23 23.04 12.68
C THR A 239 -19.16 24.50 12.26
N SER A 240 -18.76 25.41 13.15
CA SER A 240 -18.51 26.80 12.80
C SER A 240 -17.41 26.89 11.73
N ILE A 241 -16.29 26.19 11.87
CA ILE A 241 -15.22 26.15 10.85
C ILE A 241 -15.76 25.59 9.51
N SER A 242 -16.51 24.48 9.53
CA SER A 242 -17.16 23.95 8.33
C SER A 242 -18.06 24.99 7.66
N GLY A 243 -18.84 25.74 8.44
CA GLY A 243 -19.67 26.84 7.94
C GLY A 243 -18.88 27.96 7.27
N LEU A 244 -17.73 28.35 7.84
CA LEU A 244 -16.82 29.33 7.22
C LEU A 244 -16.36 28.86 5.83
N HIS A 245 -16.03 27.57 5.70
CA HIS A 245 -15.66 27.01 4.40
C HIS A 245 -16.80 27.07 3.39
N ARG A 246 -18.04 26.78 3.83
CA ARG A 246 -19.24 26.83 2.99
C ARG A 246 -19.54 28.25 2.49
N GLU A 247 -19.19 29.27 3.26
CA GLU A 247 -19.37 30.69 2.91
C GLU A 247 -18.25 31.21 1.99
N ALA A 248 -17.00 30.80 2.23
CA ALA A 248 -15.84 31.28 1.47
C ALA A 248 -15.67 30.56 0.12
N LEU A 249 -16.02 29.27 0.04
CA LEU A 249 -15.80 28.47 -1.18
C LEU A 249 -16.46 29.06 -2.43
N PRO A 250 -17.76 29.45 -2.46
CA PRO A 250 -18.36 30.03 -3.66
C PRO A 250 -17.72 31.36 -4.08
N GLN A 251 -17.22 32.14 -3.13
CA GLN A 251 -16.54 33.41 -3.41
C GLN A 251 -15.19 33.15 -4.08
N LEU A 252 -14.43 32.18 -3.56
CA LEU A 252 -13.15 31.77 -4.14
C LEU A 252 -13.35 31.08 -5.50
N GLU A 253 -14.34 30.19 -5.65
CA GLU A 253 -14.69 29.57 -6.93
C GLU A 253 -14.97 30.63 -8.00
N SER A 254 -15.74 31.67 -7.65
CA SER A 254 -16.05 32.78 -8.57
C SER A 254 -14.83 33.64 -8.89
N ALA A 255 -13.94 33.90 -7.93
CA ALA A 255 -12.75 34.73 -8.13
C ALA A 255 -11.67 34.01 -8.96
N LEU A 256 -11.50 32.71 -8.75
CA LEU A 256 -10.50 31.88 -9.45
C LEU A 256 -10.84 31.62 -10.92
N GLY A 257 -12.11 31.81 -11.30
CA GLY A 257 -12.63 31.44 -12.60
C GLY A 257 -12.92 29.94 -12.70
N GLN A 258 -13.45 29.54 -13.85
CA GLN A 258 -14.13 28.26 -14.03
C GLN A 258 -13.24 27.03 -13.72
N ASP A 259 -12.05 26.93 -14.29
CA ASP A 259 -11.23 25.72 -14.17
C ASP A 259 -10.55 25.58 -12.79
N ALA A 260 -9.98 26.69 -12.28
CA ALA A 260 -9.32 26.72 -10.98
C ALA A 260 -10.32 26.64 -9.81
N GLY A 261 -11.50 27.23 -9.96
CA GLY A 261 -12.60 27.07 -9.00
C GLY A 261 -13.09 25.62 -8.93
N ASP A 262 -13.22 24.94 -10.07
CA ASP A 262 -13.58 23.52 -10.13
C ASP A 262 -12.55 22.62 -9.42
N GLU A 263 -11.27 22.92 -9.59
CA GLU A 263 -10.20 22.18 -8.93
C GLU A 263 -10.21 22.39 -7.42
N LEU A 264 -10.34 23.64 -6.97
CA LEU A 264 -10.49 23.98 -5.54
C LEU A 264 -11.65 23.20 -4.92
N ARG A 265 -12.81 23.18 -5.59
CA ARG A 265 -14.00 22.47 -5.13
C ARG A 265 -13.77 20.97 -5.05
N ALA A 266 -13.20 20.37 -6.10
CA ALA A 266 -12.93 18.94 -6.15
C ALA A 266 -11.97 18.52 -5.02
N GLY A 267 -10.93 19.32 -4.77
CA GLY A 267 -9.99 19.12 -3.66
C GLY A 267 -10.65 19.28 -2.30
N TRP A 268 -11.52 20.27 -2.13
CA TRP A 268 -12.27 20.48 -0.89
C TRP A 268 -13.23 19.33 -0.59
N LEU A 269 -13.98 18.85 -1.58
CA LEU A 269 -14.86 17.69 -1.43
C LEU A 269 -14.04 16.42 -1.08
N ASP A 270 -12.92 16.18 -1.75
CA ASP A 270 -12.07 15.02 -1.45
C ASP A 270 -11.41 15.10 -0.05
N ALA A 271 -11.12 16.31 0.44
CA ALA A 271 -10.52 16.50 1.76
C ALA A 271 -11.56 16.47 2.89
N CYS A 272 -12.76 17.04 2.67
CA CYS A 272 -13.70 17.37 3.73
C CYS A 272 -15.04 16.62 3.65
N TYR A 273 -15.45 16.17 2.46
CA TYR A 273 -16.77 15.60 2.17
C TYR A 273 -16.67 14.43 1.19
N GLN A 274 -15.82 13.46 1.51
CA GLN A 274 -15.59 12.28 0.66
C GLN A 274 -16.88 11.51 0.35
N GLU A 275 -17.85 11.58 1.26
CA GLU A 275 -19.18 11.00 1.13
C GLU A 275 -19.98 11.60 -0.04
N VAL A 276 -19.74 12.88 -0.35
CA VAL A 276 -20.41 13.63 -1.46
C VAL A 276 -19.55 13.66 -2.73
N ALA A 277 -18.23 13.60 -2.57
CA ALA A 277 -17.25 13.79 -3.64
C ALA A 277 -17.35 12.74 -4.76
N ARG A 278 -17.87 11.55 -4.46
CA ARG A 278 -17.73 10.35 -5.29
C ARG A 278 -18.18 10.56 -6.73
N GLU A 279 -19.46 10.86 -6.96
CA GLU A 279 -20.01 10.91 -8.32
C GLU A 279 -19.60 12.21 -9.04
N GLU A 280 -19.51 13.34 -8.32
CA GLU A 280 -19.03 14.62 -8.88
C GLU A 280 -17.58 14.49 -9.43
N ASN A 281 -16.66 13.91 -8.63
CA ASN A 281 -15.27 13.71 -9.05
C ASN A 281 -15.12 12.60 -10.10
N ARG A 282 -15.99 11.57 -10.07
CA ARG A 282 -16.03 10.50 -11.09
C ARG A 282 -16.34 11.05 -12.47
N VAL A 283 -17.32 11.96 -12.58
CA VAL A 283 -17.71 12.61 -13.84
C VAL A 283 -16.61 13.59 -14.27
N ARG A 284 -16.18 14.50 -13.37
CA ARG A 284 -15.11 15.48 -13.64
C ARG A 284 -13.88 14.83 -14.26
N ARG A 285 -13.35 13.76 -13.64
CA ARG A 285 -12.15 13.06 -14.14
C ARG A 285 -12.31 12.54 -15.56
N ARG A 286 -13.50 12.05 -15.92
CA ARG A 286 -13.77 11.50 -17.27
C ARG A 286 -13.83 12.60 -18.31
N PHE A 287 -14.50 13.71 -18.02
CA PHE A 287 -14.55 14.87 -18.91
C PHE A 287 -13.15 15.47 -19.11
N LEU A 288 -12.38 15.70 -18.04
CA LEU A 288 -11.01 16.21 -18.16
C LEU A 288 -10.08 15.25 -18.92
N SER A 289 -10.20 13.94 -18.68
CA SER A 289 -9.44 12.93 -19.43
C SER A 289 -9.80 12.91 -20.91
N ALA A 290 -11.08 13.16 -21.23
CA ALA A 290 -11.53 13.27 -22.61
C ALA A 290 -10.90 14.49 -23.29
N LEU A 291 -10.90 15.66 -22.64
CA LEU A 291 -10.31 16.89 -23.20
C LEU A 291 -8.80 16.77 -23.48
N GLN A 292 -8.10 15.90 -22.75
CA GLN A 292 -6.68 15.58 -22.97
C GLN A 292 -6.40 14.65 -24.16
N LEU A 293 -7.43 14.13 -24.84
CA LEU A 293 -7.22 13.33 -26.06
C LEU A 293 -6.69 14.22 -27.19
N SER A 294 -5.50 13.88 -27.68
CA SER A 294 -4.81 14.61 -28.75
C SER A 294 -5.51 14.51 -30.11
N ASP A 295 -6.35 13.49 -30.31
CA ASP A 295 -7.06 13.18 -31.55
C ASP A 295 -8.52 13.68 -31.58
N LEU A 296 -8.93 14.49 -30.60
CA LEU A 296 -10.20 15.22 -30.63
C LEU A 296 -10.10 16.43 -31.58
N ASP A 297 -11.06 16.54 -32.51
CA ASP A 297 -11.23 17.75 -33.30
C ASP A 297 -11.78 18.92 -32.44
N ALA A 298 -11.64 20.14 -32.95
CA ALA A 298 -12.00 21.34 -32.21
C ALA A 298 -13.50 21.49 -31.93
N GLU A 299 -14.36 20.96 -32.81
CA GLU A 299 -15.82 21.02 -32.66
C GLU A 299 -16.27 20.08 -31.54
N THR A 300 -15.80 18.82 -31.58
CA THR A 300 -16.08 17.83 -30.53
C THR A 300 -15.49 18.29 -29.18
N ARG A 301 -14.29 18.88 -29.16
CA ARG A 301 -13.71 19.44 -27.93
C ARG A 301 -14.59 20.54 -27.33
N SER A 302 -15.06 21.48 -28.16
CA SER A 302 -15.97 22.54 -27.71
C SER A 302 -17.32 22.00 -27.20
N LEU A 303 -17.85 20.94 -27.82
CA LEU A 303 -19.06 20.28 -27.34
C LEU A 303 -18.84 19.60 -25.99
N VAL A 304 -17.71 18.90 -25.80
CA VAL A 304 -17.36 18.28 -24.51
C VAL A 304 -17.22 19.33 -23.39
N GLU A 305 -16.63 20.49 -23.68
CA GLU A 305 -16.52 21.60 -22.72
C GLU A 305 -17.89 22.17 -22.33
N ALA A 306 -18.77 22.39 -23.31
CA ALA A 306 -20.13 22.88 -23.07
C ALA A 306 -20.97 21.88 -22.26
N THR A 307 -20.94 20.59 -22.66
CA THR A 307 -21.63 19.51 -21.96
C THR A 307 -21.10 19.35 -20.53
N TRP A 308 -19.79 19.48 -20.31
CA TRP A 308 -19.24 19.48 -18.95
C TRP A 308 -19.80 20.61 -18.09
N ALA A 309 -19.86 21.84 -18.62
CA ALA A 309 -20.35 22.99 -17.87
C ALA A 309 -21.80 22.79 -17.39
N ASP A 310 -22.67 22.23 -18.24
CA ASP A 310 -24.07 21.96 -17.95
C ASP A 310 -24.25 20.86 -16.90
N TRP A 311 -23.55 19.72 -17.06
CA TRP A 311 -23.64 18.61 -16.10
C TRP A 311 -23.02 18.94 -14.75
N ARG A 312 -21.95 19.73 -14.74
CA ARG A 312 -21.32 20.20 -13.50
C ARG A 312 -22.29 21.00 -12.64
N GLU A 313 -23.05 21.92 -13.22
CA GLU A 313 -24.04 22.70 -12.46
C GLU A 313 -25.15 21.80 -11.87
N GLN A 314 -25.61 20.81 -12.63
CA GLN A 314 -26.58 19.83 -12.14
C GLN A 314 -26.03 18.99 -10.98
N LEU A 315 -24.79 18.51 -11.08
CA LEU A 315 -24.11 17.77 -10.02
C LEU A 315 -23.92 18.63 -8.76
N ARG A 316 -23.52 19.89 -8.91
CA ARG A 316 -23.38 20.83 -7.79
C ARG A 316 -24.70 21.11 -7.08
N SER A 317 -25.77 21.30 -7.85
CA SER A 317 -27.12 21.48 -7.32
C SER A 317 -27.59 20.24 -6.56
N ALA A 318 -27.30 19.04 -7.06
CA ALA A 318 -27.60 17.78 -6.37
C ALA A 318 -26.76 17.56 -5.10
N ALA A 319 -25.48 17.97 -5.11
CA ALA A 319 -24.57 17.84 -3.98
C ALA A 319 -24.93 18.77 -2.80
N ARG A 320 -25.56 19.91 -3.04
CA ARG A 320 -25.90 20.89 -1.98
C ARG A 320 -26.71 20.30 -0.81
N PRO A 321 -27.87 19.66 -1.03
CA PRO A 321 -28.63 19.03 0.06
C PRO A 321 -27.88 17.84 0.70
N MET A 322 -26.97 17.18 -0.02
CA MET A 322 -26.13 16.12 0.56
C MET A 322 -25.12 16.70 1.55
N LEU A 323 -24.49 17.83 1.21
CA LEU A 323 -23.58 18.55 2.11
C LEU A 323 -24.31 19.01 3.38
N ASP A 324 -25.52 19.56 3.24
CA ASP A 324 -26.34 20.00 4.38
C ASP A 324 -26.72 18.82 5.29
N ALA A 325 -27.04 17.66 4.71
CA ALA A 325 -27.32 16.44 5.47
C ALA A 325 -26.07 15.95 6.24
N VAL A 326 -24.90 15.96 5.60
CA VAL A 326 -23.64 15.59 6.24
C VAL A 326 -23.29 16.55 7.38
N ASP A 327 -23.40 17.86 7.17
CA ASP A 327 -23.13 18.86 8.20
C ASP A 327 -24.08 18.73 9.40
N ALA A 328 -25.39 18.48 9.15
CA ALA A 328 -26.36 18.25 10.21
C ALA A 328 -26.01 17.02 11.06
N THR A 329 -25.63 15.90 10.43
CA THR A 329 -25.17 14.71 11.15
C THR A 329 -23.92 14.96 11.96
N ARG A 330 -22.93 15.66 11.38
CA ARG A 330 -21.67 15.98 12.04
C ARG A 330 -21.86 16.94 13.22
N ALA A 331 -22.84 17.84 13.15
CA ALA A 331 -23.20 18.73 14.25
C ALA A 331 -23.85 18.00 15.44
N GLU A 332 -24.45 16.83 15.22
CA GLU A 332 -25.02 15.95 16.25
C GLU A 332 -24.03 14.87 16.74
N ALA A 333 -22.87 14.74 16.09
CA ALA A 333 -21.86 13.75 16.42
C ALA A 333 -21.10 14.13 17.70
N SER A 334 -20.66 13.13 18.47
CA SER A 334 -19.73 13.28 19.59
C SER A 334 -18.38 12.67 19.24
N LEU A 335 -17.30 13.21 19.84
CA LEU A 335 -15.92 12.72 19.73
C LEU A 335 -15.77 11.20 19.96
N MET A 336 -16.69 10.57 20.70
CA MET A 336 -16.64 9.14 21.06
C MET A 336 -17.84 8.32 20.57
N SER A 337 -18.59 8.80 19.59
CA SER A 337 -19.70 8.04 18.96
C SER A 337 -19.19 6.89 18.06
N PHE A 338 -18.22 6.12 18.53
CA PHE A 338 -17.76 4.87 17.91
C PHE A 338 -18.79 3.78 18.20
N GLY A 339 -19.90 3.76 17.46
CA GLY A 339 -20.85 2.65 17.53
C GLY A 339 -22.33 3.01 17.70
N ARG A 340 -22.75 4.29 17.62
CA ARG A 340 -24.04 4.49 16.96
C ARG A 340 -23.82 4.01 15.52
N GLY A 341 -24.52 2.95 15.13
CA GLY A 341 -24.36 2.39 13.80
C GLY A 341 -24.45 3.49 12.73
N ARG A 342 -23.94 3.19 11.54
CA ARG A 342 -24.17 3.92 10.28
C ARG A 342 -25.65 4.26 9.95
N GLY A 343 -26.59 4.19 10.90
CA GLY A 343 -28.03 4.40 10.74
C GLY A 343 -28.60 5.57 11.55
N GLY A 344 -27.88 6.68 11.66
CA GLY A 344 -28.44 7.93 12.21
C GLY A 344 -27.80 9.13 11.52
N GLY A 345 -28.29 9.47 10.32
CA GLY A 345 -27.86 10.64 9.56
C GLY A 345 -26.81 10.36 8.47
N GLY A 346 -27.03 9.37 7.61
CA GLY A 346 -26.29 9.34 6.34
C GLY A 346 -26.84 10.39 5.37
N ILE A 347 -26.16 10.56 4.23
CA ILE A 347 -26.82 11.18 3.08
C ILE A 347 -28.04 10.30 2.76
N PRO A 348 -29.27 10.87 2.64
CA PRO A 348 -30.43 10.08 2.26
C PRO A 348 -30.21 9.31 0.95
N ASP A 349 -30.58 8.03 0.91
CA ASP A 349 -30.46 7.19 -0.29
C ASP A 349 -31.06 7.86 -1.54
N THR A 350 -32.16 8.60 -1.38
CA THR A 350 -32.82 9.35 -2.47
C THR A 350 -31.96 10.47 -3.07
N LEU A 351 -31.03 11.05 -2.29
CA LEU A 351 -30.08 12.04 -2.79
C LEU A 351 -28.87 11.35 -3.45
N GLU A 352 -28.42 10.22 -2.92
CA GLU A 352 -27.36 9.42 -3.54
C GLU A 352 -27.79 8.88 -4.90
N GLU A 353 -28.98 8.26 -4.98
CA GLU A 353 -29.59 7.76 -6.23
C GLU A 353 -29.71 8.89 -7.26
N LYS A 354 -30.20 10.07 -6.83
CA LYS A 354 -30.32 11.22 -7.73
C LYS A 354 -28.97 11.70 -8.27
N GLN A 355 -27.92 11.72 -7.45
CA GLN A 355 -26.59 12.12 -7.89
C GLN A 355 -25.98 11.07 -8.84
N GLU A 356 -26.20 9.78 -8.56
CA GLU A 356 -25.77 8.67 -9.42
C GLU A 356 -26.47 8.72 -10.78
N GLU A 357 -27.80 8.92 -10.84
CA GLU A 357 -28.56 9.08 -12.10
C GLU A 357 -28.03 10.24 -12.96
N ILE A 358 -27.73 11.39 -12.34
CA ILE A 358 -27.15 12.54 -13.04
C ILE A 358 -25.76 12.19 -13.60
N ALA A 359 -24.94 11.49 -12.79
CA ALA A 359 -23.60 11.10 -13.19
C ALA A 359 -23.59 10.07 -14.31
N GLU A 360 -24.49 9.08 -14.27
CA GLU A 360 -24.65 8.08 -15.34
C GLU A 360 -25.02 8.74 -16.66
N ARG A 361 -26.01 9.63 -16.65
CA ARG A 361 -26.42 10.38 -17.85
C ARG A 361 -25.30 11.26 -18.42
N ALA A 362 -24.53 11.92 -17.55
CA ALA A 362 -23.37 12.70 -17.98
C ALA A 362 -22.29 11.84 -18.65
N ILE A 363 -22.06 10.62 -18.13
CA ILE A 363 -21.09 9.67 -18.68
C ILE A 363 -21.59 9.08 -20.01
N GLU A 364 -22.88 8.75 -20.12
CA GLU A 364 -23.51 8.31 -21.37
C GLU A 364 -23.36 9.38 -22.45
N GLU A 365 -23.65 10.64 -22.14
CA GLU A 365 -23.53 11.75 -23.09
C GLU A 365 -22.07 11.98 -23.51
N LEU A 366 -21.13 11.94 -22.57
CA LEU A 366 -19.69 11.97 -22.90
C LEU A 366 -19.30 10.83 -23.84
N THR A 367 -19.80 9.61 -23.59
CA THR A 367 -19.51 8.43 -24.41
C THR A 367 -20.06 8.60 -25.84
N MET A 368 -21.24 9.21 -25.99
CA MET A 368 -21.80 9.55 -27.29
C MET A 368 -20.96 10.60 -28.04
N LEU A 369 -20.43 11.60 -27.34
CA LEU A 369 -19.62 12.67 -27.94
C LEU A 369 -18.26 12.20 -28.45
N ILE A 370 -17.53 11.40 -27.65
CA ILE A 370 -16.15 10.99 -28.01
C ILE A 370 -16.07 9.62 -28.69
N GLY A 371 -17.14 8.83 -28.60
CA GLY A 371 -17.23 7.45 -29.10
C GLY A 371 -16.75 6.40 -28.10
N GLU A 372 -17.40 5.23 -28.12
CA GLU A 372 -17.20 4.12 -27.18
C GLU A 372 -15.74 3.64 -27.10
N ALA A 373 -15.07 3.48 -28.24
CA ALA A 373 -13.66 3.04 -28.28
C ALA A 373 -12.70 4.03 -27.59
N ARG A 374 -12.93 5.35 -27.72
CA ARG A 374 -12.12 6.36 -27.02
C ARG A 374 -12.46 6.40 -25.54
N TYR A 375 -13.74 6.23 -25.22
CA TYR A 375 -14.21 6.16 -23.84
C TYR A 375 -13.61 4.95 -23.09
N GLU A 376 -13.57 3.75 -23.67
CA GLU A 376 -12.95 2.58 -23.04
C GLU A 376 -11.47 2.79 -22.71
N LYS A 377 -10.73 3.47 -23.61
CA LYS A 377 -9.31 3.80 -23.41
C LYS A 377 -9.07 4.73 -22.22
N ILE A 378 -9.95 5.73 -22.00
CA ILE A 378 -9.86 6.61 -20.82
C ILE A 378 -10.41 5.94 -19.57
N ASN A 379 -11.46 5.12 -19.68
CA ASN A 379 -12.09 4.43 -18.55
C ASN A 379 -11.14 3.40 -17.94
N GLY A 380 -10.37 2.66 -18.75
CA GLY A 380 -9.33 1.75 -18.26
C GLY A 380 -8.19 2.44 -17.48
N ARG A 381 -7.90 3.71 -17.79
CA ARG A 381 -6.96 4.55 -17.00
C ARG A 381 -7.60 5.02 -15.70
N ASN A 382 -8.85 5.45 -15.75
CA ASN A 382 -9.58 6.02 -14.61
C ASN A 382 -10.06 4.96 -13.59
N GLN A 383 -10.38 3.74 -14.02
CA GLN A 383 -10.77 2.64 -13.13
C GLN A 383 -9.66 2.22 -12.14
N LYS A 384 -8.39 2.31 -12.55
CA LYS A 384 -7.24 2.07 -11.65
C LYS A 384 -7.14 3.11 -10.53
N ALA A 385 -7.70 4.30 -10.72
CA ALA A 385 -7.81 5.35 -9.71
C ALA A 385 -9.08 5.20 -8.85
N ASP A 386 -10.21 4.81 -9.45
CA ASP A 386 -11.50 4.61 -8.76
C ASP A 386 -11.49 3.38 -7.82
N GLY A 387 -10.75 2.31 -8.16
CA GLY A 387 -10.67 1.06 -7.38
C GLY A 387 -10.02 1.14 -6.00
N ARG A 388 -9.36 2.25 -5.65
CA ARG A 388 -8.71 2.45 -4.33
C ARG A 388 -9.66 2.92 -3.21
N ARG A 389 -10.92 3.30 -3.53
CA ARG A 389 -11.83 3.97 -2.57
C ARG A 389 -13.07 3.14 -2.16
N ARG A 390 -13.27 1.93 -2.72
CA ARG A 390 -14.36 1.02 -2.33
C ARG A 390 -13.96 0.17 -1.12
N GLY A 391 -14.05 0.74 0.09
CA GLY A 391 -13.83 0.01 1.34
C GLY A 391 -12.36 -0.22 1.65
N GLY A 392 -12.03 -0.26 2.95
CA GLY A 392 -10.69 -0.61 3.38
C GLY A 392 -10.24 -1.86 2.63
N PRO A 393 -9.04 -1.87 2.03
CA PRO A 393 -8.49 -3.11 1.53
C PRO A 393 -8.42 -4.02 2.75
N ARG A 394 -9.23 -5.09 2.79
CA ARG A 394 -8.58 -6.35 3.14
C ARG A 394 -7.34 -6.33 2.28
N MET A 395 -6.16 -6.25 2.91
CA MET A 395 -4.94 -6.69 2.26
C MET A 395 -5.19 -8.16 1.89
N GLN A 396 -5.87 -8.38 0.79
CA GLN A 396 -5.29 -9.19 -0.25
C GLN A 396 -4.66 -8.13 -1.12
N ALA A 397 -3.32 -8.16 -1.15
CA ALA A 397 -2.60 -7.61 -2.26
C ALA A 397 -3.42 -7.93 -3.53
N PRO A 398 -3.67 -6.97 -4.44
CA PRO A 398 -4.06 -7.39 -5.77
C PRO A 398 -2.99 -8.38 -6.20
N GLU A 399 -3.37 -9.66 -6.38
CA GLU A 399 -2.52 -10.60 -7.10
C GLU A 399 -2.04 -9.84 -8.33
N PRO A 400 -0.73 -9.84 -8.61
CA PRO A 400 -0.18 -9.05 -9.69
C PRO A 400 -0.72 -9.59 -11.02
N LYS A 401 -1.90 -9.14 -11.46
CA LYS A 401 -2.31 -9.14 -12.88
C LYS A 401 -1.58 -8.00 -13.60
N ALA A 402 -0.26 -8.07 -13.52
CA ALA A 402 0.67 -7.32 -14.34
C ALA A 402 2.04 -7.99 -14.14
N THR A 403 2.23 -9.12 -14.81
CA THR A 403 3.54 -9.35 -15.42
C THR A 403 3.81 -8.11 -16.28
N LEU A 404 4.55 -7.15 -15.73
CA LEU A 404 5.28 -6.19 -16.52
C LEU A 404 6.19 -7.03 -17.43
N ARG A 405 5.68 -7.37 -18.62
CA ARG A 405 6.50 -7.80 -19.76
C ARG A 405 7.32 -6.60 -20.19
N VAL A 406 8.23 -6.16 -19.34
CA VAL A 406 9.44 -5.49 -19.79
C VAL A 406 10.26 -6.61 -20.41
N LYS A 407 10.21 -6.72 -21.74
CA LYS A 407 11.24 -7.45 -22.48
C LYS A 407 12.56 -6.71 -22.32
N ALA A 408 13.20 -6.83 -21.15
CA ALA A 408 14.63 -6.92 -21.11
C ALA A 408 14.98 -8.25 -21.80
N GLY A 409 16.02 -8.29 -22.64
CA GLY A 409 16.51 -9.57 -23.18
C GLY A 409 16.74 -10.58 -22.03
N PRO A 410 16.68 -11.89 -22.31
CA PRO A 410 16.78 -12.91 -21.26
C PRO A 410 18.06 -12.68 -20.46
N THR A 411 17.90 -12.30 -19.20
CA THR A 411 19.03 -12.25 -18.26
C THR A 411 19.33 -13.69 -17.82
N PRO A 412 20.55 -14.02 -17.35
CA PRO A 412 20.84 -15.33 -16.75
C PRO A 412 19.84 -15.70 -15.63
N MET A 413 19.29 -14.70 -14.92
CA MET A 413 18.19 -14.85 -13.97
C MET A 413 16.91 -15.34 -14.64
N THR A 414 16.46 -14.71 -15.74
CA THR A 414 15.26 -15.14 -16.48
C THR A 414 15.40 -16.57 -17.00
N LEU A 415 16.59 -16.96 -17.43
CA LEU A 415 16.91 -18.32 -17.91
C LEU A 415 16.90 -19.37 -16.78
N LEU A 416 17.38 -19.02 -15.57
CA LEU A 416 17.31 -19.88 -14.38
C LEU A 416 15.87 -20.05 -13.87
N PHE A 417 15.08 -18.97 -13.86
CA PHE A 417 13.68 -19.01 -13.46
C PHE A 417 12.81 -19.77 -14.47
N ASP A 418 13.01 -19.60 -15.78
CA ASP A 418 12.25 -20.32 -16.81
C ASP A 418 12.50 -21.85 -16.78
N MET A 419 13.67 -22.29 -16.31
CA MET A 419 13.96 -23.70 -16.02
C MET A 419 13.32 -24.25 -14.76
N ALA A 420 13.32 -23.43 -13.73
CA ALA A 420 12.92 -23.86 -12.41
C ALA A 420 11.39 -23.83 -12.27
N ILE A 421 10.70 -22.92 -12.96
CA ILE A 421 9.25 -22.79 -12.99
C ILE A 421 8.66 -23.96 -13.82
N PRO A 422 7.74 -24.77 -13.27
CA PRO A 422 7.02 -25.75 -14.06
C PRO A 422 6.20 -25.04 -15.15
N ALA A 423 6.18 -25.58 -16.38
CA ALA A 423 5.35 -25.02 -17.43
C ALA A 423 3.89 -24.98 -16.98
N GLU A 424 3.25 -23.81 -17.00
CA GLU A 424 1.82 -23.72 -16.74
C GLU A 424 1.07 -24.50 -17.82
N GLY A 425 0.32 -25.53 -17.41
CA GLY A 425 -0.71 -26.13 -18.25
C GLY A 425 -1.79 -25.10 -18.60
N PRO A 426 -2.63 -25.36 -19.62
CA PRO A 426 -3.57 -24.39 -20.19
C PRO A 426 -4.51 -23.69 -19.19
N ASP A 427 -4.67 -24.21 -17.96
CA ASP A 427 -5.56 -23.67 -16.94
C ASP A 427 -4.87 -23.24 -15.62
N GLY A 428 -3.53 -23.21 -15.54
CA GLY A 428 -2.81 -22.79 -14.32
C GLY A 428 -2.89 -23.76 -13.13
N PHE A 429 -3.61 -24.89 -13.25
CA PHE A 429 -3.76 -25.92 -12.23
C PHE A 429 -2.68 -27.02 -12.28
N LEU A 430 -1.92 -27.11 -13.38
CA LEU A 430 -1.02 -28.22 -13.67
C LEU A 430 0.40 -27.75 -13.99
N ALA A 431 1.38 -28.40 -13.38
CA ALA A 431 2.78 -28.33 -13.76
C ALA A 431 3.02 -29.31 -14.93
N GLY A 432 3.14 -28.81 -16.15
CA GLY A 432 3.44 -29.61 -17.34
C GLY A 432 4.86 -30.21 -17.35
N PRO A 433 5.19 -31.03 -18.37
CA PRO A 433 6.56 -31.56 -18.53
C PRO A 433 7.56 -30.40 -18.69
N MET A 434 8.80 -30.61 -18.28
CA MET A 434 9.86 -29.62 -18.45
C MET A 434 10.01 -29.23 -19.93
N GLY A 435 10.10 -27.93 -20.20
CA GLY A 435 10.31 -27.43 -21.56
C GLY A 435 11.76 -27.59 -22.03
N LEU A 436 11.95 -28.00 -23.29
CA LEU A 436 13.29 -28.18 -23.88
C LEU A 436 14.14 -26.90 -23.82
N THR A 437 13.55 -25.75 -24.16
CA THR A 437 14.25 -24.47 -24.18
C THR A 437 14.86 -24.16 -22.82
N ALA A 438 14.06 -24.36 -21.78
CA ALA A 438 14.49 -24.14 -20.43
C ALA A 438 15.65 -25.10 -20.09
N LEU A 439 15.48 -26.40 -20.30
CA LEU A 439 16.52 -27.40 -20.02
C LEU A 439 17.87 -27.07 -20.71
N VAL A 440 17.82 -26.65 -21.97
CA VAL A 440 19.00 -26.23 -22.75
C VAL A 440 19.68 -25.01 -22.12
N ASP A 441 18.90 -24.01 -21.70
CA ASP A 441 19.43 -22.82 -21.07
C ASP A 441 20.06 -23.09 -19.69
N GLY A 442 19.55 -24.09 -18.96
CA GLY A 442 20.21 -24.61 -17.76
C GLY A 442 21.55 -25.25 -17.99
N ILE A 443 21.65 -26.07 -19.03
CA ILE A 443 22.92 -26.70 -19.38
C ILE A 443 23.95 -25.65 -19.83
N ARG A 444 23.52 -24.57 -20.51
CA ARG A 444 24.38 -23.41 -20.79
C ARG A 444 24.88 -22.74 -19.51
N PHE A 445 24.06 -22.69 -18.46
CA PHE A 445 24.48 -22.16 -17.17
C PHE A 445 25.54 -23.06 -16.50
N VAL A 446 25.32 -24.37 -16.48
CA VAL A 446 26.26 -25.34 -15.88
C VAL A 446 27.58 -25.34 -16.65
N ARG A 447 27.46 -25.41 -17.97
CA ARG A 447 28.56 -25.59 -18.92
C ARG A 447 28.50 -24.50 -20.00
N PRO A 448 29.02 -23.29 -19.73
CA PRO A 448 29.00 -22.18 -20.70
C PRO A 448 29.75 -22.46 -22.00
N VAL A 449 30.68 -23.42 -21.98
CA VAL A 449 31.50 -23.86 -23.12
C VAL A 449 30.98 -25.15 -23.77
N ALA A 450 29.75 -25.57 -23.46
CA ALA A 450 29.14 -26.75 -24.07
C ALA A 450 29.07 -26.62 -25.60
N ASP A 451 29.38 -27.70 -26.30
CA ASP A 451 29.30 -27.78 -27.76
C ASP A 451 27.92 -28.22 -28.24
N GLU A 452 27.71 -28.19 -29.56
CA GLU A 452 26.43 -28.58 -30.16
C GLU A 452 26.11 -30.07 -29.93
N ASP A 453 27.11 -30.92 -29.80
CA ASP A 453 26.93 -32.35 -29.52
C ASP A 453 26.38 -32.59 -28.12
N THR A 454 26.81 -31.78 -27.15
CA THR A 454 26.23 -31.73 -25.80
C THR A 454 24.75 -31.35 -25.86
N PHE A 455 24.39 -30.29 -26.59
CA PHE A 455 22.98 -29.88 -26.70
C PHE A 455 22.11 -30.86 -27.49
N ASN A 456 22.68 -31.56 -28.48
CA ASN A 456 21.99 -32.66 -29.16
C ASN A 456 21.70 -33.81 -28.20
N THR A 457 22.64 -34.15 -27.32
CA THR A 457 22.45 -35.18 -26.28
C THR A 457 21.36 -34.78 -25.29
N VAL A 458 21.35 -33.53 -24.84
CA VAL A 458 20.28 -32.96 -23.97
C VAL A 458 18.92 -33.07 -24.65
N ARG A 459 18.84 -32.76 -25.95
CA ARG A 459 17.59 -32.87 -26.74
C ARG A 459 17.10 -34.32 -26.79
N THR A 460 17.99 -35.28 -27.01
CA THR A 460 17.64 -36.71 -27.03
C THR A 460 17.12 -37.20 -25.68
N PHE A 461 17.75 -36.77 -24.57
CA PHE A 461 17.24 -37.12 -23.23
C PHE A 461 15.90 -36.48 -22.93
N HIS A 462 15.69 -35.23 -23.36
CA HIS A 462 14.40 -34.55 -23.24
C HIS A 462 13.29 -35.24 -24.05
N GLU A 463 13.58 -35.69 -25.27
CA GLU A 463 12.65 -36.47 -26.09
C GLU A 463 12.24 -37.77 -25.39
N SER A 464 13.18 -38.48 -24.76
CA SER A 464 12.87 -39.67 -23.95
C SER A 464 12.00 -39.33 -22.75
N TYR A 465 12.37 -38.31 -21.97
CA TYR A 465 11.59 -37.82 -20.84
C TYR A 465 10.15 -37.47 -21.24
N GLN A 466 9.97 -36.84 -22.40
CA GLN A 466 8.64 -36.46 -22.88
C GLN A 466 7.81 -37.67 -23.35
N LEU A 467 8.45 -38.72 -23.88
CA LEU A 467 7.79 -39.98 -24.18
C LEU A 467 7.32 -40.68 -22.89
N ASP A 468 8.17 -40.75 -21.87
CA ASP A 468 7.84 -41.35 -20.58
C ASP A 468 6.72 -40.57 -19.87
N TRP A 469 6.78 -39.24 -19.90
CA TRP A 469 5.71 -38.37 -19.40
C TRP A 469 4.36 -38.67 -20.08
N ASN A 470 4.35 -38.75 -21.41
CA ASN A 470 3.11 -39.01 -22.16
C ASN A 470 2.57 -40.43 -21.95
N ALA A 471 3.42 -41.39 -21.60
CA ALA A 471 3.02 -42.76 -21.31
C ALA A 471 2.38 -42.89 -19.92
N GLU A 472 2.91 -42.18 -18.92
CA GLU A 472 2.48 -42.30 -17.53
C GLU A 472 1.39 -41.30 -17.12
N VAL A 473 1.38 -40.11 -17.72
CA VAL A 473 0.34 -39.09 -17.52
C VAL A 473 -0.76 -39.32 -18.55
N THR A 474 -1.62 -40.31 -18.27
CA THR A 474 -2.70 -40.72 -19.18
C THR A 474 -3.76 -39.62 -19.35
N GLU A 475 -4.50 -39.69 -20.46
CA GLU A 475 -5.62 -38.79 -20.72
C GLU A 475 -6.69 -38.86 -19.62
N GLU A 476 -6.89 -40.03 -19.02
CA GLU A 476 -7.82 -40.21 -17.89
C GLU A 476 -7.33 -39.47 -16.63
N LEU A 477 -6.04 -39.53 -16.32
CA LEU A 477 -5.45 -38.80 -15.19
C LEU A 477 -5.53 -37.28 -15.43
N LYS A 478 -5.27 -36.82 -16.66
CA LYS A 478 -5.47 -35.42 -17.05
C LYS A 478 -6.92 -35.00 -16.88
N GLN A 479 -7.88 -35.79 -17.38
CA GLN A 479 -9.30 -35.50 -17.27
C GLN A 479 -9.81 -35.47 -15.82
N ILE A 480 -9.35 -36.38 -14.95
CA ILE A 480 -9.69 -36.37 -13.52
C ILE A 480 -9.28 -35.04 -12.88
N VAL A 481 -8.10 -34.51 -13.25
CA VAL A 481 -7.57 -33.27 -12.65
C VAL A 481 -8.10 -32.00 -13.33
N GLU A 482 -8.21 -31.97 -14.67
CA GLU A 482 -8.66 -30.82 -15.49
C GLU A 482 -10.18 -30.61 -15.43
N THR A 483 -10.96 -31.69 -15.53
CA THR A 483 -12.41 -31.59 -15.70
C THR A 483 -13.08 -31.29 -14.37
N ARG A 484 -12.72 -31.99 -13.29
CA ARG A 484 -13.43 -31.86 -12.00
C ARG A 484 -13.10 -30.57 -11.25
N ALA A 485 -11.87 -30.05 -11.33
CA ALA A 485 -11.50 -28.80 -10.67
C ALA A 485 -12.24 -27.58 -11.27
N THR A 486 -12.40 -27.57 -12.59
CA THR A 486 -13.08 -26.51 -13.35
C THR A 486 -14.60 -26.62 -13.21
N GLN A 487 -15.12 -27.85 -13.27
CA GLN A 487 -16.55 -28.15 -13.18
C GLN A 487 -17.15 -27.79 -11.81
N TRP A 488 -16.41 -27.95 -10.70
CA TRP A 488 -16.90 -27.58 -9.36
C TRP A 488 -17.07 -26.07 -9.13
N ASN A 489 -16.23 -25.24 -9.76
CA ASN A 489 -16.41 -23.79 -9.71
C ASN A 489 -17.67 -23.37 -10.49
N TRP A 490 -17.97 -24.03 -11.60
CA TRP A 490 -19.12 -23.75 -12.46
C TRP A 490 -20.44 -24.29 -11.90
N ASP A 491 -20.43 -25.49 -11.31
CA ASP A 491 -21.61 -26.12 -10.71
C ASP A 491 -22.05 -25.38 -9.44
N ARG A 492 -21.09 -24.82 -8.70
CA ARG A 492 -21.31 -23.91 -7.56
C ARG A 492 -21.96 -22.59 -7.96
N GLU A 493 -21.58 -22.01 -9.09
CA GLU A 493 -22.22 -20.79 -9.62
C GLU A 493 -23.65 -21.05 -10.15
N ARG A 494 -23.97 -22.31 -10.46
CA ARG A 494 -25.27 -22.73 -11.02
C ARG A 494 -26.21 -23.40 -10.02
N GLY A 495 -25.80 -23.59 -8.77
CA GLY A 495 -26.62 -24.19 -7.71
C GLY A 495 -26.91 -25.68 -7.90
N LEU A 496 -26.01 -26.42 -8.57
CA LEU A 496 -26.11 -27.86 -8.77
C LEU A 496 -25.51 -28.65 -7.59
N GLU A 497 -25.84 -29.95 -7.47
CA GLU A 497 -25.30 -30.84 -6.44
C GLU A 497 -23.76 -30.81 -6.44
N GLY A 498 -23.17 -30.58 -5.26
CA GLY A 498 -21.72 -30.57 -5.08
C GLY A 498 -21.10 -31.96 -5.22
N PRO A 499 -19.76 -32.06 -5.31
CA PRO A 499 -19.08 -33.34 -5.51
C PRO A 499 -19.29 -34.31 -4.34
N SER A 500 -19.39 -35.60 -4.67
CA SER A 500 -19.43 -36.68 -3.70
C SER A 500 -18.08 -36.90 -3.03
N ALA A 501 -18.08 -37.52 -1.84
CA ALA A 501 -16.85 -37.84 -1.10
C ALA A 501 -15.89 -38.74 -1.91
N SER A 502 -16.41 -39.63 -2.77
CA SER A 502 -15.61 -40.46 -3.67
C SER A 502 -14.92 -39.64 -4.76
N GLU A 503 -15.60 -38.65 -5.35
CA GLU A 503 -15.02 -37.81 -6.40
C GLU A 503 -13.93 -36.87 -5.85
N ILE A 504 -14.08 -36.44 -4.59
CA ILE A 504 -13.06 -35.67 -3.87
C ILE A 504 -11.83 -36.55 -3.58
N GLY A 505 -12.03 -37.80 -3.15
CA GLY A 505 -10.95 -38.77 -2.95
C GLY A 505 -10.17 -39.08 -4.23
N GLU A 506 -10.88 -39.34 -5.34
CA GLU A 506 -10.28 -39.59 -6.65
C GLU A 506 -9.43 -38.42 -7.16
N LEU A 507 -9.85 -37.17 -6.90
CA LEU A 507 -9.06 -35.99 -7.25
C LEU A 507 -7.77 -35.88 -6.40
N SER A 508 -7.86 -36.15 -5.09
CA SER A 508 -6.68 -36.12 -4.20
C SER A 508 -5.65 -37.17 -4.60
N ASP A 509 -6.11 -38.40 -4.87
CA ASP A 509 -5.24 -39.50 -5.31
C ASP A 509 -4.65 -39.26 -6.71
N GLY A 510 -5.43 -38.69 -7.64
CA GLY A 510 -4.94 -38.28 -8.96
C GLY A 510 -3.83 -37.23 -8.86
N ARG A 511 -3.99 -36.22 -8.00
CA ARG A 511 -2.96 -35.20 -7.74
C ARG A 511 -1.69 -35.79 -7.11
N ARG A 512 -1.82 -36.71 -6.16
CA ARG A 512 -0.68 -37.40 -5.53
C ARG A 512 0.10 -38.22 -6.55
N THR A 513 -0.61 -39.02 -7.35
CA THR A 513 -0.03 -39.86 -8.41
C THR A 513 0.75 -39.01 -9.42
N LEU A 514 0.16 -37.91 -9.90
CA LEU A 514 0.82 -37.01 -10.84
C LEU A 514 2.10 -36.38 -10.25
N ALA A 515 2.06 -36.00 -8.97
CA ALA A 515 3.21 -35.43 -8.27
C ALA A 515 4.36 -36.44 -8.09
N GLU A 516 4.05 -37.71 -7.86
CA GLU A 516 5.02 -38.80 -7.78
C GLU A 516 5.67 -39.08 -9.14
N VAL A 517 4.85 -39.21 -10.20
CA VAL A 517 5.31 -39.42 -11.59
C VAL A 517 6.26 -38.32 -12.02
N GLN A 518 5.86 -37.06 -11.86
CA GLN A 518 6.71 -35.91 -12.20
C GLN A 518 8.00 -35.89 -11.39
N SER A 519 7.94 -36.26 -10.09
CA SER A 519 9.12 -36.24 -9.23
C SER A 519 10.16 -37.27 -9.65
N ARG A 520 9.68 -38.46 -10.04
CA ARG A 520 10.54 -39.53 -10.53
C ARG A 520 11.16 -39.15 -11.88
N LEU A 521 10.34 -38.76 -12.86
CA LEU A 521 10.82 -38.45 -14.22
C LEU A 521 11.80 -37.28 -14.25
N ASP A 522 11.56 -36.22 -13.46
CA ASP A 522 12.52 -35.11 -13.34
C ASP A 522 13.84 -35.61 -12.73
N ASN A 523 13.80 -36.40 -11.65
CA ASN A 523 15.03 -36.93 -11.04
C ASN A 523 15.83 -37.84 -11.98
N ASP A 524 15.14 -38.73 -12.71
CA ASP A 524 15.77 -39.63 -13.67
C ASP A 524 16.46 -38.84 -14.80
N LEU A 525 15.81 -37.78 -15.31
CA LEU A 525 16.40 -36.88 -16.30
C LEU A 525 17.63 -36.14 -15.75
N PHE A 526 17.55 -35.60 -14.53
CA PHE A 526 18.70 -34.93 -13.90
C PHE A 526 19.86 -35.89 -13.63
N ASP A 527 19.60 -37.13 -13.24
CA ASP A 527 20.63 -38.15 -13.01
C ASP A 527 21.32 -38.55 -14.32
N LEU A 528 20.57 -38.68 -15.43
CA LEU A 528 21.12 -38.93 -16.77
C LEU A 528 22.01 -37.77 -17.24
N LEU A 529 21.56 -36.53 -17.05
CA LEU A 529 22.32 -35.34 -17.42
C LEU A 529 23.60 -35.20 -16.57
N ASN A 530 23.53 -35.43 -15.26
CA ASN A 530 24.70 -35.41 -14.39
C ASN A 530 25.75 -36.48 -14.77
N ALA A 531 25.29 -37.64 -15.25
CA ALA A 531 26.18 -38.74 -15.61
C ALA A 531 26.87 -38.55 -16.97
N VAL A 532 26.22 -37.87 -17.92
CA VAL A 532 26.66 -37.85 -19.34
C VAL A 532 27.07 -36.47 -19.83
N VAL A 533 26.46 -35.40 -19.31
CA VAL A 533 26.67 -34.02 -19.80
C VAL A 533 27.66 -33.23 -18.95
N VAL A 534 27.80 -33.59 -17.67
CA VAL A 534 28.62 -32.90 -16.66
C VAL A 534 29.96 -33.61 -16.49
N GLU A 535 31.08 -32.89 -16.68
CA GLU A 535 32.42 -33.51 -16.76
C GLU A 535 33.31 -33.15 -15.57
N THR A 536 33.20 -31.94 -15.05
CA THR A 536 34.08 -31.42 -13.99
C THR A 536 33.38 -31.34 -12.63
N ASP A 537 34.16 -31.34 -11.55
CA ASP A 537 33.61 -31.17 -10.19
C ASP A 537 32.93 -29.81 -10.02
N GLU A 538 33.44 -28.75 -10.65
CA GLU A 538 32.82 -27.42 -10.64
C GLU A 538 31.45 -27.41 -11.36
N GLU A 539 31.35 -28.07 -12.52
CA GLU A 539 30.07 -28.24 -13.21
C GLU A 539 29.09 -29.09 -12.39
N ARG A 540 29.55 -30.17 -11.74
CA ARG A 540 28.71 -30.99 -10.83
C ARG A 540 28.15 -30.18 -9.69
N THR A 541 28.97 -29.30 -9.13
CA THR A 541 28.53 -28.38 -8.09
C THR A 541 27.46 -27.41 -8.59
N ARG A 542 27.63 -26.79 -9.77
CA ARG A 542 26.60 -25.93 -10.38
C ARG A 542 25.32 -26.69 -10.74
N PHE A 543 25.48 -27.93 -11.21
CA PHE A 543 24.39 -28.82 -11.56
C PHE A 543 23.56 -29.24 -10.33
N ALA A 544 24.22 -29.51 -9.20
CA ALA A 544 23.57 -29.78 -7.93
C ALA A 544 22.71 -28.59 -7.45
N VAL A 545 23.19 -27.36 -7.61
CA VAL A 545 22.42 -26.15 -7.26
C VAL A 545 21.17 -26.02 -8.13
N LEU A 546 21.28 -26.25 -9.44
CA LEU A 546 20.11 -26.25 -10.34
C LEU A 546 19.07 -27.30 -9.94
N ARG A 547 19.52 -28.52 -9.65
CA ARG A 547 18.66 -29.61 -9.19
C ARG A 547 17.93 -29.24 -7.89
N GLY A 548 18.65 -28.65 -6.93
CA GLY A 548 18.10 -28.16 -5.67
C GLY A 548 17.01 -27.10 -5.86
N ILE A 549 17.29 -26.07 -6.68
CA ILE A 549 16.33 -25.01 -7.00
C ILE A 549 15.07 -25.60 -7.65
N ARG A 550 15.22 -26.49 -8.63
CA ARG A 550 14.09 -27.16 -9.31
C ARG A 550 13.23 -27.98 -8.36
N ASN A 551 13.86 -28.79 -7.50
CA ASN A 551 13.15 -29.61 -6.53
C ASN A 551 12.30 -28.78 -5.56
N ARG A 552 12.85 -27.66 -5.07
CA ARG A 552 12.14 -26.77 -4.14
C ARG A 552 11.08 -25.92 -4.83
N GLN A 553 11.32 -25.41 -6.03
CA GLN A 553 10.28 -24.71 -6.81
C GLN A 553 9.11 -25.63 -7.18
N ARG A 554 9.37 -26.91 -7.47
CA ARG A 554 8.32 -27.92 -7.65
C ARG A 554 7.48 -28.09 -6.39
N LEU A 555 8.10 -28.19 -5.21
CA LEU A 555 7.40 -28.30 -3.93
C LEU A 555 6.60 -27.01 -3.62
N ALA A 556 7.12 -25.84 -4.00
CA ALA A 556 6.44 -24.56 -3.84
C ALA A 556 5.25 -24.36 -4.80
N ALA A 557 5.43 -24.66 -6.10
CA ALA A 557 4.40 -24.52 -7.14
C ALA A 557 3.21 -25.47 -6.93
N ARG A 558 3.46 -26.65 -6.35
CA ARG A 558 2.40 -27.58 -5.91
C ARG A 558 1.47 -26.96 -4.85
N GLY A 559 1.90 -25.89 -4.19
CA GLY A 559 1.12 -25.15 -3.20
C GLY A 559 0.21 -24.05 -3.75
N LEU A 560 0.23 -23.70 -5.04
CA LEU A 560 -0.49 -22.51 -5.54
C LEU A 560 -1.96 -22.74 -5.91
N THR A 561 -2.44 -23.98 -6.08
CA THR A 561 -3.77 -24.23 -6.70
C THR A 561 -4.54 -25.43 -6.11
N ALA A 562 -4.60 -25.52 -4.77
CA ALA A 562 -5.33 -26.57 -4.07
C ALA A 562 -6.82 -26.23 -3.82
N SER A 563 -7.61 -26.23 -4.91
CA SER A 563 -9.09 -26.28 -4.95
C SER A 563 -9.85 -25.16 -4.20
N GLY A 564 -11.18 -25.10 -4.30
CA GLY A 564 -12.05 -24.11 -3.62
C GLY A 564 -11.90 -24.01 -2.08
N THR A 565 -11.06 -24.84 -1.48
CA THR A 565 -10.48 -24.74 -0.14
C THR A 565 -9.44 -23.60 0.02
N ASP A 566 -8.84 -23.09 -1.06
CA ASP A 566 -7.87 -21.98 -1.00
C ASP A 566 -8.48 -20.71 -0.38
N ARG A 567 -9.79 -20.47 -0.53
CA ARG A 567 -10.45 -19.34 0.14
C ARG A 567 -10.49 -19.48 1.67
N ILE A 568 -10.38 -20.70 2.19
CA ILE A 568 -10.39 -21.03 3.63
C ILE A 568 -8.98 -20.91 4.24
N LEU A 569 -7.96 -21.13 3.41
CA LEU A 569 -6.55 -20.94 3.74
C LEU A 569 -6.00 -19.57 3.30
N SER A 570 -6.80 -18.75 2.60
CA SER A 570 -6.43 -17.43 2.04
C SER A 570 -6.07 -16.33 3.06
N GLY A 571 -6.06 -16.67 4.36
CA GLY A 571 -5.50 -15.83 5.43
C GLY A 571 -4.05 -16.18 5.79
N LEU A 572 -3.45 -17.15 5.08
CA LEU A 572 -2.01 -17.41 5.08
C LEU A 572 -1.46 -16.75 3.81
N ASP A 573 -0.91 -15.55 3.98
CA ASP A 573 0.00 -15.01 2.97
C ASP A 573 1.13 -16.04 2.81
N LEU A 574 1.39 -16.45 1.57
CA LEU A 574 2.58 -17.24 1.25
C LEU A 574 3.81 -16.47 1.79
N PRO A 575 4.84 -17.13 2.35
CA PRO A 575 6.09 -16.47 2.65
C PRO A 575 6.58 -15.87 1.35
N LYS A 576 6.68 -14.54 1.32
CA LYS A 576 7.03 -13.77 0.13
C LYS A 576 8.46 -14.04 -0.36
N ALA A 577 9.23 -14.82 0.39
CA ALA A 577 10.58 -15.24 0.08
C ALA A 577 10.68 -16.77 -0.02
N ASN A 578 10.79 -17.34 -1.21
CA ASN A 578 11.22 -18.73 -1.36
C ASN A 578 12.75 -18.79 -1.13
N PRO A 579 13.28 -19.57 -0.16
CA PRO A 579 14.73 -19.81 0.00
C PRO A 579 15.48 -20.13 -1.29
N SER A 580 14.79 -20.74 -2.24
CA SER A 580 15.33 -21.07 -3.56
C SER A 580 15.64 -19.84 -4.39
N ASP A 581 14.95 -18.73 -4.17
CA ASP A 581 15.19 -17.47 -4.88
C ASP A 581 16.47 -16.81 -4.38
N ALA A 582 16.77 -16.89 -3.07
CA ALA A 582 18.04 -16.41 -2.50
C ALA A 582 19.24 -17.18 -3.02
N ILE A 583 19.14 -18.52 -3.08
CA ILE A 583 20.18 -19.38 -3.66
C ILE A 583 20.29 -19.15 -5.17
N ALA A 584 19.17 -19.05 -5.91
CA ALA A 584 19.18 -18.75 -7.35
C ALA A 584 19.80 -17.39 -7.68
N MET A 585 19.63 -16.38 -6.83
CA MET A 585 20.30 -15.08 -6.99
C MET A 585 21.80 -15.15 -6.75
N LEU A 586 22.25 -15.94 -5.77
CA LEU A 586 23.67 -16.20 -5.51
C LEU A 586 24.36 -16.85 -6.70
N VAL A 587 23.67 -17.79 -7.37
CA VAL A 587 24.16 -18.54 -8.54
C VAL A 587 24.61 -17.61 -9.68
N VAL A 588 23.90 -16.49 -9.90
CA VAL A 588 24.18 -15.57 -11.01
C VAL A 588 25.40 -14.70 -10.77
N ARG A 589 25.78 -14.46 -9.51
CA ARG A 589 26.85 -13.51 -9.16
C ARG A 589 28.10 -14.16 -8.58
N GLN A 590 27.92 -15.22 -7.80
CA GLN A 590 28.99 -15.95 -7.13
C GLN A 590 28.65 -17.44 -7.06
N PRO A 591 28.88 -18.20 -8.15
CA PRO A 591 28.54 -19.62 -8.23
C PRO A 591 29.15 -20.45 -7.10
N GLU A 592 30.37 -20.11 -6.66
CA GLU A 592 31.06 -20.77 -5.55
C GLU A 592 30.37 -20.54 -4.19
N SER A 593 29.83 -19.35 -3.95
CA SER A 593 29.08 -19.05 -2.72
C SER A 593 27.71 -19.71 -2.72
N ALA A 594 27.06 -19.81 -3.89
CA ALA A 594 25.80 -20.54 -4.05
C ALA A 594 25.99 -22.06 -3.81
N ALA A 595 27.11 -22.60 -4.30
CA ALA A 595 27.51 -23.97 -4.08
C ALA A 595 27.74 -24.31 -2.60
N VAL A 596 28.43 -23.43 -1.87
CA VAL A 596 28.63 -23.59 -0.42
C VAL A 596 27.30 -23.52 0.32
N ALA A 597 26.40 -22.60 -0.06
CA ALA A 597 25.07 -22.49 0.51
C ALA A 597 24.24 -23.77 0.27
N GLU A 598 24.21 -24.28 -0.96
CA GLU A 598 23.49 -25.51 -1.31
C GLU A 598 24.08 -26.73 -0.59
N ALA A 599 25.41 -26.85 -0.50
CA ALA A 599 26.06 -27.95 0.20
C ALA A 599 25.82 -27.91 1.72
N THR A 600 25.68 -26.72 2.29
CA THR A 600 25.50 -26.54 3.75
C THR A 600 24.04 -26.67 4.17
N PHE A 601 23.11 -26.13 3.38
CA PHE A 601 21.71 -25.97 3.78
C PHE A 601 20.69 -26.65 2.85
N GLY A 602 21.11 -27.15 1.68
CA GLY A 602 20.21 -27.62 0.63
C GLY A 602 19.33 -28.79 1.04
N GLU A 603 19.86 -29.75 1.81
CA GLU A 603 19.09 -30.88 2.34
C GLU A 603 18.05 -30.43 3.37
N GLU A 604 18.46 -29.58 4.32
CA GLU A 604 17.57 -29.05 5.36
C GLU A 604 16.42 -28.24 4.75
N LEU A 605 16.73 -27.36 3.80
CA LEU A 605 15.72 -26.61 3.05
C LEU A 605 14.75 -27.53 2.31
N THR A 606 15.27 -28.53 1.60
CA THR A 606 14.44 -29.48 0.86
C THR A 606 13.50 -30.25 1.79
N ASN A 607 13.99 -30.64 2.97
CA ASN A 607 13.19 -31.27 4.01
C ASN A 607 12.11 -30.34 4.59
N THR A 608 12.43 -29.06 4.83
CA THR A 608 11.45 -28.06 5.28
C THR A 608 10.34 -27.85 4.24
N PHE A 609 10.70 -27.73 2.96
CA PHE A 609 9.73 -27.63 1.85
C PHE A 609 8.85 -28.87 1.73
N GLN A 610 9.44 -30.06 1.86
CA GLN A 610 8.73 -31.34 1.81
C GLN A 610 7.73 -31.46 2.97
N ARG A 611 8.14 -31.15 4.21
CA ARG A 611 7.26 -31.15 5.39
C ARG A 611 6.13 -30.12 5.28
N ARG A 612 6.44 -28.92 4.79
CA ARG A 612 5.43 -27.89 4.54
C ARG A 612 4.38 -28.36 3.53
N TRP A 613 4.83 -29.01 2.46
CA TRP A 613 3.95 -29.63 1.47
C TRP A 613 3.07 -30.73 2.07
N GLU A 614 3.66 -31.65 2.83
CA GLU A 614 2.94 -32.72 3.53
C GLU A 614 1.90 -32.17 4.51
N SER A 615 2.26 -31.16 5.32
CA SER A 615 1.34 -30.49 6.25
C SER A 615 0.20 -29.79 5.51
N LYS A 616 0.45 -29.22 4.33
CA LYS A 616 -0.59 -28.61 3.50
C LYS A 616 -1.53 -29.67 2.91
N LEU A 617 -1.00 -30.79 2.44
CA LEU A 617 -1.80 -31.94 2.00
C LEU A 617 -2.69 -32.46 3.13
N GLU A 618 -2.13 -32.61 4.34
CA GLU A 618 -2.92 -32.98 5.52
C GLU A 618 -4.04 -31.98 5.83
N ALA A 619 -3.79 -30.68 5.68
CA ALA A 619 -4.78 -29.64 5.91
C ALA A 619 -5.92 -29.69 4.87
N VAL A 620 -5.58 -29.93 3.60
CA VAL A 620 -6.55 -30.13 2.52
C VAL A 620 -7.36 -31.40 2.77
N ASP A 621 -6.72 -32.52 3.10
CA ASP A 621 -7.39 -33.79 3.41
C ASP A 621 -8.29 -33.66 4.65
N ALA A 622 -7.88 -32.89 5.67
CA ALA A 622 -8.69 -32.62 6.86
C ALA A 622 -9.91 -31.76 6.53
N GLY A 623 -9.74 -30.72 5.70
CA GLY A 623 -10.85 -29.87 5.24
C GLY A 623 -11.85 -30.64 4.37
N GLN A 624 -11.35 -31.50 3.49
CA GLN A 624 -12.18 -32.37 2.65
C GLN A 624 -12.95 -33.41 3.48
N ARG A 625 -12.31 -34.04 4.48
CA ARG A 625 -12.98 -34.94 5.42
C ARG A 625 -14.05 -34.23 6.25
N ALA A 626 -13.78 -33.01 6.70
CA ALA A 626 -14.75 -32.21 7.44
C ALA A 626 -16.00 -31.90 6.59
N ILE A 627 -15.81 -31.54 5.32
CA ILE A 627 -16.93 -31.34 4.36
C ILE A 627 -17.71 -32.65 4.17
N ALA A 628 -17.01 -33.75 3.91
CA ALA A 628 -17.64 -35.06 3.69
C ALA A 628 -18.48 -35.52 4.90
N ASN A 629 -17.97 -35.32 6.12
CA ASN A 629 -18.69 -35.66 7.34
C ASN A 629 -19.99 -34.84 7.48
N VAL A 630 -19.93 -33.52 7.23
CA VAL A 630 -21.13 -32.67 7.30
C VAL A 630 -22.16 -33.04 6.24
N LEU A 631 -21.72 -33.34 5.00
CA LEU A 631 -22.62 -33.79 3.93
C LEU A 631 -23.29 -35.14 4.25
N THR A 632 -22.57 -36.02 4.95
CA THR A 632 -23.09 -37.33 5.39
C THR A 632 -24.08 -37.19 6.55
N GLU A 633 -23.86 -36.23 7.45
CA GLU A 633 -24.67 -36.04 8.66
C GLU A 633 -25.93 -35.18 8.46
N VAL A 634 -25.87 -34.14 7.62
CA VAL A 634 -26.92 -33.11 7.55
C VAL A 634 -27.80 -33.26 6.30
N GLY A 635 -27.38 -34.04 5.29
CA GLY A 635 -28.14 -34.27 4.06
C GLY A 635 -28.26 -33.04 3.14
N ASP A 636 -29.01 -33.17 2.04
CA ASP A 636 -29.22 -32.28 0.89
C ASP A 636 -28.39 -30.95 0.83
N PRO A 637 -27.44 -30.83 -0.13
CA PRO A 637 -26.68 -29.60 -0.39
C PRO A 637 -27.52 -28.33 -0.66
N ALA A 638 -28.82 -28.46 -0.92
CA ALA A 638 -29.73 -27.32 -1.08
C ALA A 638 -30.10 -26.64 0.26
N ASP A 639 -29.85 -27.26 1.42
CA ASP A 639 -30.14 -26.66 2.73
C ASP A 639 -29.01 -25.70 3.18
N ARG A 640 -29.39 -24.45 3.42
CA ARG A 640 -28.50 -23.38 3.94
C ARG A 640 -27.81 -23.77 5.26
N ARG A 641 -28.42 -24.61 6.10
CA ARG A 641 -27.86 -25.07 7.38
C ARG A 641 -26.65 -25.99 7.20
N VAL A 642 -26.61 -26.74 6.10
CA VAL A 642 -25.48 -27.60 5.71
C VAL A 642 -24.27 -26.73 5.42
N TRP A 643 -24.47 -25.63 4.70
CA TRP A 643 -23.41 -24.68 4.38
C TRP A 643 -22.88 -23.90 5.59
N GLU A 644 -23.75 -23.55 6.55
CA GLU A 644 -23.32 -22.96 7.83
C GLU A 644 -22.49 -23.95 8.66
N SER A 645 -22.86 -25.24 8.64
CA SER A 645 -22.13 -26.31 9.34
C SER A 645 -20.80 -26.64 8.67
N ILE A 646 -20.75 -26.69 7.33
CA ILE A 646 -19.53 -26.79 6.52
C ILE A 646 -18.60 -25.61 6.86
N GLY A 647 -19.11 -24.38 6.87
CA GLY A 647 -18.33 -23.19 7.21
C GLY A 647 -17.76 -23.24 8.65
N SER A 648 -18.48 -23.82 9.60
CA SER A 648 -18.00 -23.99 10.98
C SER A 648 -16.90 -25.05 11.08
N ALA A 649 -17.10 -26.23 10.49
CA ALA A 649 -16.12 -27.32 10.50
C ALA A 649 -14.82 -26.90 9.79
N LEU A 650 -14.93 -26.16 8.68
CA LEU A 650 -13.80 -25.61 7.95
C LEU A 650 -13.06 -24.52 8.73
N ASN A 651 -13.75 -23.69 9.51
CA ASN A 651 -13.10 -22.72 10.40
C ASN A 651 -12.28 -23.40 11.51
N GLU A 652 -12.71 -24.55 12.01
CA GLU A 652 -11.99 -25.32 13.02
C GLU A 652 -10.73 -25.99 12.45
N VAL A 653 -10.83 -26.58 11.25
CA VAL A 653 -9.67 -27.09 10.49
C VAL A 653 -8.71 -25.95 10.17
N SER A 654 -9.22 -24.80 9.74
CA SER A 654 -8.41 -23.61 9.46
C SER A 654 -7.65 -23.18 10.71
N ARG A 655 -8.29 -23.03 11.87
CA ARG A 655 -7.61 -22.60 13.10
C ARG A 655 -6.46 -23.51 13.55
N THR A 656 -6.61 -24.82 13.39
CA THR A 656 -5.59 -25.79 13.77
C THR A 656 -4.46 -25.85 12.74
N LYS A 657 -4.79 -26.00 11.46
CA LYS A 657 -3.81 -26.18 10.39
C LYS A 657 -3.13 -24.89 9.92
N VAL A 658 -3.75 -23.73 10.10
CA VAL A 658 -3.11 -22.41 9.88
C VAL A 658 -2.00 -22.16 10.90
N SER A 659 -2.12 -22.69 12.12
CA SER A 659 -1.05 -22.59 13.12
C SER A 659 0.18 -23.39 12.69
N ASP A 660 -0.01 -24.65 12.28
CA ASP A 660 1.06 -25.52 11.78
C ASP A 660 1.77 -24.85 10.58
N LEU A 661 1.01 -24.33 9.61
CA LEU A 661 1.56 -23.68 8.41
C LEU A 661 2.32 -22.38 8.74
N ARG A 662 1.89 -21.60 9.73
CA ARG A 662 2.63 -20.41 10.19
C ARG A 662 3.96 -20.76 10.84
N GLU A 663 4.01 -21.83 11.64
CA GLU A 663 5.25 -22.32 12.24
C GLU A 663 6.26 -22.76 11.17
N TYR A 664 5.78 -23.39 10.09
CA TYR A 664 6.62 -23.72 8.93
C TYR A 664 7.11 -22.48 8.18
N ASP A 665 6.22 -21.51 7.92
CA ASP A 665 6.60 -20.28 7.23
C ASP A 665 7.64 -19.49 8.04
N GLU A 666 7.53 -19.50 9.37
CA GLU A 666 8.54 -18.92 10.28
C GLU A 666 9.86 -19.69 10.25
N THR A 667 9.82 -21.03 10.29
CA THR A 667 11.03 -21.87 10.19
C THR A 667 11.77 -21.64 8.86
N VAL A 668 11.03 -21.51 7.76
CA VAL A 668 11.58 -21.20 6.43
C VAL A 668 12.23 -19.81 6.41
N ARG A 669 11.61 -18.84 7.08
CA ARG A 669 12.11 -17.46 7.22
C ARG A 669 13.40 -17.42 8.05
N GLU A 670 13.46 -18.11 9.18
CA GLU A 670 14.65 -18.21 10.03
C GLU A 670 15.82 -18.89 9.28
N GLN A 671 15.54 -20.01 8.59
CA GLN A 671 16.54 -20.69 7.76
C GLN A 671 17.06 -19.79 6.64
N ASN A 672 16.20 -18.97 6.03
CA ASN A 672 16.62 -17.97 5.05
C ASN A 672 17.58 -16.95 5.62
N GLU A 673 17.23 -16.35 6.76
CA GLU A 673 18.07 -15.37 7.42
C GLU A 673 19.43 -15.97 7.79
N ASP A 674 19.48 -17.22 8.24
CA ASP A 674 20.72 -17.92 8.55
C ASP A 674 21.57 -18.24 7.32
N ILE A 675 20.96 -18.64 6.20
CA ILE A 675 21.65 -18.82 4.92
C ILE A 675 22.24 -17.50 4.46
N ILE A 676 21.45 -16.43 4.43
CA ILE A 676 21.91 -15.10 4.00
C ILE A 676 23.04 -14.63 4.91
N ARG A 677 22.89 -14.78 6.23
CA ARG A 677 23.91 -14.40 7.22
C ARG A 677 25.18 -15.22 7.07
N SER A 678 25.06 -16.53 6.83
CA SER A 678 26.20 -17.43 6.62
C SER A 678 26.96 -17.08 5.34
N VAL A 679 26.24 -16.90 4.22
CA VAL A 679 26.83 -16.59 2.91
C VAL A 679 27.42 -15.18 2.89
N THR A 680 26.73 -14.19 3.46
CA THR A 680 27.24 -12.81 3.49
C THR A 680 28.47 -12.63 4.37
N LYS A 681 28.72 -13.50 5.36
CA LYS A 681 29.94 -13.44 6.21
C LYS A 681 31.23 -13.71 5.44
N SER A 682 31.18 -14.55 4.40
CA SER A 682 32.34 -14.88 3.56
C SER A 682 32.50 -13.96 2.35
N MET A 683 31.57 -13.03 2.13
CA MET A 683 31.58 -12.10 0.99
C MET A 683 32.27 -10.78 1.36
N ALA A 684 32.78 -10.07 0.34
CA ALA A 684 33.15 -8.67 0.49
C ALA A 684 31.93 -7.84 0.91
N PRO A 685 32.07 -6.83 1.79
CA PRO A 685 30.93 -6.05 2.32
C PRO A 685 29.99 -5.49 1.25
N GLU A 686 30.55 -4.93 0.18
CA GLU A 686 29.80 -4.37 -0.96
C GLU A 686 28.97 -5.43 -1.70
N ALA A 687 29.53 -6.64 -1.87
CA ALA A 687 28.86 -7.76 -2.51
C ALA A 687 27.75 -8.33 -1.61
N ALA A 688 27.98 -8.38 -0.31
CA ALA A 688 27.00 -8.80 0.69
C ALA A 688 25.80 -7.85 0.74
N GLU A 689 26.03 -6.54 0.74
CA GLU A 689 24.97 -5.53 0.76
C GLU A 689 24.16 -5.54 -0.55
N SER A 690 24.84 -5.67 -1.70
CA SER A 690 24.21 -5.80 -3.01
C SER A 690 23.30 -7.04 -3.09
N LEU A 691 23.74 -8.17 -2.51
CA LEU A 691 22.93 -9.38 -2.41
C LEU A 691 21.69 -9.17 -1.53
N ARG A 692 21.85 -8.59 -0.32
CA ARG A 692 20.73 -8.31 0.59
C ARG A 692 19.68 -7.43 -0.07
N ARG A 693 20.13 -6.39 -0.77
CA ARG A 693 19.28 -5.47 -1.53
C ARG A 693 18.45 -6.19 -2.59
N ASP A 694 19.09 -7.03 -3.39
CA ASP A 694 18.40 -7.69 -4.49
C ASP A 694 17.47 -8.80 -3.99
N LEU A 695 17.83 -9.47 -2.90
CA LEU A 695 16.90 -10.37 -2.22
C LEU A 695 15.68 -9.61 -1.69
N ALA A 696 15.88 -8.49 -0.99
CA ALA A 696 14.79 -7.67 -0.48
C ALA A 696 13.85 -7.19 -1.60
N LYS A 697 14.35 -6.92 -2.81
CA LYS A 697 13.52 -6.60 -3.99
C LYS A 697 12.62 -7.75 -4.43
N LEU A 698 13.10 -9.00 -4.32
CA LEU A 698 12.30 -10.19 -4.64
C LEU A 698 11.26 -10.48 -3.57
N THR A 699 11.64 -10.35 -2.30
CA THR A 699 10.79 -10.72 -1.17
C THR A 699 9.78 -9.64 -0.81
N ARG A 700 10.12 -8.38 -1.07
CA ARG A 700 9.29 -7.20 -0.76
C ARG A 700 9.19 -6.26 -1.97
N PRO A 701 8.75 -6.72 -3.15
CA PRO A 701 8.67 -5.86 -4.33
C PRO A 701 7.80 -4.62 -4.08
N GLU A 702 6.81 -4.70 -3.18
CA GLU A 702 5.99 -3.56 -2.76
C GLU A 702 6.77 -2.43 -2.08
N VAL A 703 7.90 -2.74 -1.45
CA VAL A 703 8.78 -1.73 -0.85
C VAL A 703 9.59 -1.06 -1.96
N TRP A 704 10.10 -1.82 -2.92
CA TRP A 704 11.04 -1.34 -3.94
C TRP A 704 10.37 -0.75 -5.19
N ILE A 705 9.07 -0.98 -5.38
CA ILE A 705 8.28 -0.36 -6.44
C ILE A 705 7.61 0.90 -5.90
N ASP A 706 8.22 2.04 -6.20
CA ASP A 706 7.70 3.35 -5.82
C ASP A 706 7.31 4.15 -7.08
N LYS A 707 6.03 4.50 -7.16
CA LYS A 707 5.47 5.25 -8.29
C LYS A 707 5.96 6.69 -8.32
N ASP A 708 6.31 7.23 -7.16
CA ASP A 708 6.77 8.60 -6.99
C ASP A 708 8.30 8.66 -6.96
N SER A 709 8.98 7.55 -7.31
CA SER A 709 10.44 7.48 -7.42
C SER A 709 10.98 8.42 -8.51
N PRO A 710 11.96 9.26 -8.19
CA PRO A 710 12.61 10.14 -9.15
C PRO A 710 13.56 9.39 -10.09
N GLU A 711 13.88 8.12 -9.83
CA GLU A 711 14.95 7.41 -10.54
C GLU A 711 14.80 7.45 -12.06
N SER A 712 13.58 7.19 -12.56
CA SER A 712 13.32 7.21 -14.00
C SER A 712 13.52 8.60 -14.62
N ALA A 713 13.14 9.65 -13.89
CA ALA A 713 13.33 11.03 -14.32
C ALA A 713 14.80 11.43 -14.31
N LEU A 714 15.55 11.04 -13.27
CA LEU A 714 16.99 11.31 -13.15
C LEU A 714 17.81 10.58 -14.21
N LEU A 715 17.49 9.32 -14.50
CA LEU A 715 18.14 8.57 -15.58
C LEU A 715 17.84 9.18 -16.95
N ARG A 716 16.60 9.59 -17.21
CA ARG A 716 16.24 10.31 -18.45
C ARG A 716 16.98 11.65 -18.55
N ALA A 717 17.03 12.41 -17.45
CA ALA A 717 17.73 13.69 -17.37
C ALA A 717 19.21 13.53 -17.72
N SER A 718 19.91 12.54 -17.13
CA SER A 718 21.32 12.28 -17.44
C SER A 718 21.59 11.97 -18.93
N SER A 719 20.56 11.51 -19.64
CA SER A 719 20.61 11.13 -21.06
C SER A 719 20.17 12.24 -22.03
N LEU A 720 19.78 13.42 -21.52
CA LEU A 720 19.41 14.56 -22.37
C LEU A 720 20.65 15.07 -23.15
N LYS A 721 20.44 15.29 -24.45
CA LYS A 721 21.53 15.61 -25.39
C LYS A 721 22.00 17.06 -25.30
N ASP A 722 21.12 17.95 -24.85
CA ASP A 722 21.25 19.39 -24.79
C ASP A 722 21.73 19.91 -23.41
N LEU A 723 22.01 19.03 -22.45
CA LEU A 723 22.57 19.42 -21.16
C LEU A 723 24.04 19.84 -21.26
N SER A 724 24.38 20.91 -20.54
CA SER A 724 25.78 21.28 -20.33
C SER A 724 26.52 20.21 -19.51
N PRO A 725 27.84 20.06 -19.69
CA PRO A 725 28.63 19.08 -18.93
C PRO A 725 28.49 19.23 -17.41
N GLY A 726 28.48 20.47 -16.90
CA GLY A 726 28.34 20.73 -15.46
C GLY A 726 26.97 20.36 -14.90
N VAL A 727 25.88 20.61 -15.64
CA VAL A 727 24.53 20.21 -15.21
C VAL A 727 24.39 18.69 -15.26
N ARG A 728 25.00 18.01 -16.24
CA ARG A 728 25.00 16.55 -16.30
C ARG A 728 25.70 15.91 -15.11
N GLU A 729 26.82 16.48 -14.66
CA GLU A 729 27.52 16.05 -13.44
C GLU A 729 26.63 16.25 -12.21
N GLN A 730 26.00 17.41 -12.06
CA GLN A 730 25.07 17.68 -10.95
C GLN A 730 23.85 16.74 -10.93
N VAL A 731 23.30 16.36 -12.09
CA VAL A 731 22.23 15.34 -12.18
C VAL A 731 22.73 13.96 -11.76
N ALA A 732 23.97 13.60 -12.10
CA ALA A 732 24.58 12.33 -11.68
C ALA A 732 24.82 12.30 -10.17
N ASP A 733 25.36 13.37 -9.60
CA ASP A 733 25.56 13.53 -8.15
C ASP A 733 24.25 13.44 -7.39
N LEU A 734 23.18 14.03 -7.94
CA LEU A 734 21.85 13.99 -7.34
C LEU A 734 21.24 12.59 -7.39
N LEU A 735 21.44 11.84 -8.47
CA LEU A 735 21.07 10.43 -8.57
C LEU A 735 21.83 9.56 -7.57
N GLU A 736 23.14 9.79 -7.42
CA GLU A 736 23.98 9.06 -6.48
C GLU A 736 23.57 9.36 -5.03
N THR A 737 23.39 10.63 -4.69
CA THR A 737 22.93 11.08 -3.36
C THR A 737 21.57 10.48 -3.03
N TRP A 738 20.62 10.50 -3.97
CA TRP A 738 19.32 9.86 -3.79
C TRP A 738 19.46 8.34 -3.56
N ARG A 739 20.27 7.63 -4.36
CA ARG A 739 20.49 6.19 -4.19
C ARG A 739 21.11 5.82 -2.85
N ASN A 740 22.03 6.65 -2.35
CA ASN A 740 22.71 6.48 -1.08
C ASN A 740 21.78 6.63 0.13
N VAL A 741 20.63 7.29 -0.02
CA VAL A 741 19.59 7.35 1.02
C VAL A 741 18.50 6.31 0.75
N TRP A 742 17.93 6.30 -0.47
CA TRP A 742 16.75 5.51 -0.77
C TRP A 742 17.00 4.00 -0.71
N SER A 743 18.17 3.51 -1.15
CA SER A 743 18.43 2.06 -1.16
C SER A 743 18.63 1.50 0.26
N PRO A 744 19.46 2.10 1.13
CA PRO A 744 19.55 1.66 2.53
C PRO A 744 18.22 1.76 3.28
N THR A 745 17.47 2.86 3.13
CA THR A 745 16.18 3.03 3.81
C THR A 745 15.10 2.06 3.29
N SER A 746 15.14 1.68 2.00
CA SER A 746 14.25 0.65 1.47
C SER A 746 14.59 -0.74 2.01
N LEU A 747 15.88 -1.04 2.21
CA LEU A 747 16.31 -2.28 2.86
C LEU A 747 15.89 -2.30 4.34
N GLU A 748 16.09 -1.21 5.07
CA GLU A 748 15.62 -1.04 6.45
C GLU A 748 14.11 -1.27 6.57
N MET A 749 13.33 -0.77 5.60
CA MET A 749 11.88 -0.99 5.54
C MET A 749 11.52 -2.47 5.34
N SER A 750 12.23 -3.16 4.44
CA SER A 750 12.04 -4.60 4.23
C SER A 750 12.33 -5.38 5.51
N ASP A 751 13.46 -5.08 6.16
CA ASP A 751 13.88 -5.75 7.40
C ASP A 751 12.91 -5.49 8.56
N ALA A 752 12.41 -4.26 8.71
CA ALA A 752 11.41 -3.91 9.72
C ALA A 752 10.08 -4.65 9.48
N MET A 753 9.61 -4.70 8.23
CA MET A 753 8.40 -5.46 7.89
C MET A 753 8.55 -6.96 8.17
N ASP A 754 9.69 -7.56 7.82
CA ASP A 754 9.98 -8.97 8.08
C ASP A 754 9.99 -9.26 9.59
N ARG A 755 10.62 -8.38 10.39
CA ARG A 755 10.64 -8.47 11.85
C ARG A 755 9.23 -8.40 12.44
N HIS A 756 8.40 -7.46 11.99
CA HIS A 756 7.05 -7.28 12.52
C HIS A 756 6.08 -8.42 12.18
N GLU A 757 6.28 -9.09 11.03
CA GLU A 757 5.47 -10.25 10.67
C GLU A 757 5.82 -11.49 11.53
N SER A 758 7.07 -11.62 11.97
CA SER A 758 7.53 -12.71 12.85
C SER A 758 7.03 -12.57 14.30
N GLU A 759 6.85 -11.34 14.75
CA GLU A 759 6.30 -11.02 16.06
C GLU A 759 4.77 -11.23 16.03
N GLY A 760 4.33 -12.49 16.12
CA GLY A 760 2.93 -12.89 16.04
C GLY A 760 1.96 -12.03 16.88
N PRO A 761 0.64 -12.07 16.58
CA PRO A 761 -0.33 -11.13 17.15
C PRO A 761 -0.42 -11.28 18.67
N ALA A 762 0.20 -10.36 19.41
CA ALA A 762 0.02 -10.27 20.85
C ALA A 762 -1.43 -9.85 21.17
N GLU A 763 -2.09 -10.56 22.08
CA GLU A 763 -3.45 -10.24 22.52
C GLU A 763 -3.43 -9.23 23.69
N GLY A 764 -4.43 -8.34 23.73
CA GLY A 764 -4.60 -7.37 24.83
C GLY A 764 -3.84 -6.06 24.66
N ARG A 765 -3.62 -5.33 25.76
CA ARG A 765 -3.05 -3.97 25.78
C ARG A 765 -1.61 -3.93 25.27
N SER A 766 -0.79 -4.91 25.64
CA SER A 766 0.60 -5.03 25.19
C SER A 766 0.72 -5.22 23.68
N GLY A 767 -0.16 -6.01 23.07
CA GLY A 767 -0.16 -6.20 21.62
C GLY A 767 -0.76 -5.05 20.82
N TRP A 768 -1.46 -4.12 21.46
CA TRP A 768 -1.85 -2.87 20.81
C TRP A 768 -0.70 -1.86 20.80
N VAL A 769 -0.04 -1.66 21.95
CA VAL A 769 1.14 -0.80 22.08
C VAL A 769 2.22 -1.24 21.09
N ARG A 770 2.56 -2.54 21.07
CA ARG A 770 3.53 -3.09 20.12
C ARG A 770 3.17 -2.80 18.67
N ARG A 771 1.91 -2.99 18.25
CA ARG A 771 1.50 -2.68 16.87
C ARG A 771 1.62 -1.20 16.51
N MET A 772 1.42 -0.31 17.47
CA MET A 772 1.62 1.13 17.27
C MET A 772 3.10 1.46 17.10
N GLU A 773 3.98 0.83 17.88
CA GLU A 773 5.44 0.95 17.74
C GLU A 773 5.90 0.45 16.37
N GLN A 774 5.46 -0.75 15.97
CA GLN A 774 5.75 -1.32 14.65
C GLN A 774 5.31 -0.40 13.51
N GLN A 775 4.09 0.15 13.60
CA GLN A 775 3.59 1.08 12.58
C GLN A 775 4.41 2.37 12.52
N ARG A 776 4.83 2.91 13.67
CA ARG A 776 5.66 4.12 13.74
C ARG A 776 7.04 3.91 13.15
N GLU A 777 7.68 2.78 13.43
CA GLU A 777 8.96 2.42 12.81
C GLU A 777 8.81 2.46 11.29
N LEU A 778 7.81 1.75 10.75
CA LEU A 778 7.55 1.73 9.30
C LEU A 778 7.25 3.11 8.72
N ASP A 779 6.46 3.94 9.39
CA ASP A 779 6.11 5.26 8.89
C ASP A 779 7.25 6.28 8.98
N THR A 780 8.15 6.10 9.96
CA THR A 780 9.40 6.86 10.06
C THR A 780 10.32 6.53 8.87
N ILE A 781 10.48 5.25 8.57
CA ILE A 781 11.26 4.78 7.42
C ILE A 781 10.62 5.26 6.11
N ARG A 782 9.30 5.13 5.94
CA ARG A 782 8.57 5.62 4.76
C ARG A 782 8.77 7.12 4.54
N PHE A 783 8.69 7.92 5.60
CA PHE A 783 8.91 9.36 5.50
C PHE A 783 10.31 9.70 4.99
N ARG A 784 11.36 9.08 5.55
CA ARG A 784 12.74 9.25 5.06
C ARG A 784 12.86 8.94 3.56
N ARG A 785 12.18 7.89 3.07
CA ARG A 785 12.12 7.56 1.64
C ARG A 785 11.39 8.62 0.81
N THR A 786 10.23 9.07 1.28
CA THR A 786 9.44 10.12 0.60
C THR A 786 10.22 11.43 0.55
N GLU A 787 10.88 11.84 1.63
CA GLU A 787 11.71 13.05 1.65
C GLU A 787 12.91 12.94 0.72
N ALA A 788 13.57 11.78 0.65
CA ALA A 788 14.63 11.54 -0.34
C ALA A 788 14.13 11.73 -1.77
N ASN A 789 12.94 11.18 -2.10
CA ASN A 789 12.33 11.39 -3.42
C ASN A 789 12.03 12.88 -3.68
N GLN A 790 11.41 13.56 -2.72
CA GLN A 790 11.03 14.97 -2.86
C GLN A 790 12.27 15.86 -3.05
N ARG A 791 13.31 15.68 -2.24
CA ARG A 791 14.58 16.42 -2.36
C ARG A 791 15.24 16.21 -3.72
N ALA A 792 15.25 14.97 -4.21
CA ALA A 792 15.79 14.67 -5.53
C ALA A 792 14.97 15.30 -6.66
N LEU A 793 13.64 15.27 -6.59
CA LEU A 793 12.77 15.95 -7.57
C LEU A 793 12.96 17.47 -7.55
N ARG A 794 13.08 18.08 -6.37
CA ARG A 794 13.34 19.53 -6.22
C ARG A 794 14.68 19.93 -6.83
N GLY A 795 15.76 19.23 -6.47
CA GLY A 795 17.07 19.52 -7.05
C GLY A 795 17.09 19.28 -8.56
N LEU A 796 16.34 18.31 -9.09
CA LEU A 796 16.17 18.16 -10.54
C LEU A 796 15.44 19.34 -11.19
N ARG A 797 14.42 19.91 -10.53
CA ARG A 797 13.71 21.11 -11.00
C ARG A 797 14.57 22.36 -11.01
N ASP A 798 15.50 22.48 -10.06
CA ASP A 798 16.46 23.57 -10.05
C ASP A 798 17.50 23.45 -11.18
N LEU A 799 17.82 22.24 -11.62
CA LEU A 799 18.84 21.99 -12.64
C LEU A 799 18.34 22.10 -14.08
N LEU A 800 17.05 21.81 -14.31
CA LEU A 800 16.48 21.66 -15.65
C LEU A 800 15.51 22.78 -16.01
N THR A 801 15.42 23.10 -17.30
CA THR A 801 14.40 24.01 -17.83
C THR A 801 13.01 23.34 -17.83
N PRO A 802 11.90 24.11 -17.87
CA PRO A 802 10.55 23.54 -17.93
C PRO A 802 10.33 22.56 -19.10
N MET A 803 10.93 22.85 -20.26
CA MET A 803 10.86 21.97 -21.43
C MET A 803 11.59 20.64 -21.18
N GLN A 804 12.79 20.69 -20.59
CA GLN A 804 13.55 19.51 -20.22
C GLN A 804 12.86 18.68 -19.12
N LEU A 805 12.22 19.34 -18.15
CA LEU A 805 11.42 18.67 -17.10
C LEU A 805 10.25 17.87 -17.68
N SER A 806 9.55 18.46 -18.66
CA SER A 806 8.48 17.79 -19.40
C SER A 806 9.00 16.54 -20.14
N GLU A 807 10.14 16.66 -20.82
CA GLU A 807 10.77 15.54 -21.55
C GLU A 807 11.18 14.38 -20.64
N VAL A 808 11.60 14.67 -19.41
CA VAL A 808 11.96 13.63 -18.42
C VAL A 808 10.77 13.12 -17.62
N GLY A 809 9.55 13.56 -17.93
CA GLY A 809 8.31 13.10 -17.30
C GLY A 809 8.10 13.62 -15.89
N VAL A 810 8.78 14.70 -15.51
CA VAL A 810 8.46 15.45 -14.28
C VAL A 810 7.42 16.48 -14.67
N LEU A 811 6.18 16.29 -14.22
CA LEU A 811 5.17 17.31 -14.36
C LEU A 811 5.66 18.55 -13.60
N VAL A 812 5.97 19.60 -14.36
CA VAL A 812 5.95 20.95 -13.84
C VAL A 812 4.48 21.17 -13.53
N SER A 813 4.12 21.32 -12.26
CA SER A 813 2.83 21.92 -11.95
C SER A 813 2.86 23.28 -12.62
N GLU A 814 2.24 23.40 -13.79
CA GLU A 814 1.93 24.71 -14.36
C GLU A 814 0.98 25.36 -13.36
N GLY A 815 1.57 26.11 -12.44
CA GLY A 815 0.97 27.20 -11.67
C GLY A 815 -0.32 26.92 -10.93
#